data_AF-A0A7V6GJV8-F1
#
_entry.id   AF-A0A7V6GJV8-F1
#
_cell.length_a   1.000
_cell.length_b   1.000
_cell.length_c   1.000
_cell.angle_alpha   90.00
_cell.angle_beta   90.00
_cell.angle_gamma   90.00
#
_symmetry.space_group_name_H-M   'P 1'
#
loop_
_entity.id
_entity.type
_entity.pdbx_description
1 polymer ?
#
loop_
_entity_poly.entity_id
_entity_poly.type
_entity_poly.pdbx_seq_one_letter_code
_entity_poly.pdbx_strand_id
1 'polypeptide(L)'
;MFLILKKIVILIIAVLTALLLFTTSCCLLCSPFQAIDRQSETSVTVTESPEETKEKTDESEYLQEPEVDLVNPEAFKLSTIKVAGQAIDVKVQGDWAYLTNDVGTLYVINVSDKTNPVITGKINRLNSANIVIVKGDYVFISYTEYKEYDEEKGIQTERPVKECGFIIIDVSDKTNPEYAGKYISGSDTDKTVQGLYVYENYAYVNSNFDNGDESPASKLEIVNIKNPGNPKLEGELRLNGLTAAVYVQNDYAYINSNFFPEEEEQSDSENPGSILYIVNIENKSSPRIEGQCSVYSNSWAVYVRDEFVFLSSNGIDPENGNYRNSRLMIIDSSDKENPKEISNCEIYGGAWEIDYEDSYVFVSNLSGGMSIIDTEDKSNPKPSFNIKTRGSSYDIAVSGFYGYLVDGFSGLVIIELKNRMSGTESENRPPKSVIHILGDNLGSEEIPVFQVNNPVYFSARDSFDPEGEDIEIKWDINAENSRKDSFSIVEDDSGEKIGVIFKKEGSYSVSLETDDGKSTDNIKKEIIIKDISPSVDIKKTHDFKIEIEYVLKNTGRTDLENLRCFISIPQNIVPYQKINNFTIRGDDAEISYYYDEDWNLLADFEFTEDKLKPGNEITAAIEVEVKMPEFYYNPPEKGMLNYEEDDIDMDLYTGDDFFIDSDNPVIIEKTASVVGNEKNPYEIAKKIYNFVIKTLEYDFYRANDKNYDFMYASEILGEGKGVCLDYAILYTAMLRAAGIPARLAGGIPVTIILLEDDKEINIGHEWVEVKLPGYGWIPVDPTTEDAFLNRNYYLNLTTDKGMSLLYSRETMDWSSYYYEGFKFSWDSDIAPRIEQEYNFRVSGLDIRDLIFY
;
A
#
# COMPACT_ATOMS: atom_id res chain seq x y z
N MET A 1 -61.03 14.55 -20.40
CA MET A 1 -59.74 14.93 -21.00
C MET A 1 -59.08 16.10 -20.27
N PHE A 2 -59.75 17.25 -20.09
CA PHE A 2 -59.21 18.39 -19.33
C PHE A 2 -58.96 18.15 -17.83
N LEU A 3 -59.71 17.23 -17.19
CA LEU A 3 -59.50 16.83 -15.79
C LEU A 3 -58.36 15.80 -15.57
N ILE A 4 -57.95 15.09 -16.62
CA ILE A 4 -56.84 14.11 -16.57
C ILE A 4 -55.51 14.85 -16.77
N LEU A 5 -55.47 15.83 -17.67
CA LEU A 5 -54.33 16.74 -17.83
C LEU A 5 -54.05 17.55 -16.54
N LYS A 6 -55.10 17.98 -15.82
CA LYS A 6 -54.95 18.72 -14.56
C LYS A 6 -54.37 17.86 -13.43
N LYS A 7 -54.66 16.55 -13.38
CA LYS A 7 -54.08 15.63 -12.39
C LYS A 7 -52.63 15.27 -12.70
N ILE A 8 -52.25 15.16 -13.98
CA ILE A 8 -50.87 14.90 -14.39
C ILE A 8 -49.99 16.13 -14.15
N VAL A 9 -50.49 17.34 -14.42
CA VAL A 9 -49.76 18.59 -14.12
C VAL A 9 -49.65 18.84 -12.61
N ILE A 10 -50.65 18.50 -11.81
CA ILE A 10 -50.56 18.59 -10.33
C ILE A 10 -49.59 17.54 -9.76
N LEU A 11 -49.49 16.35 -10.36
CA LEU A 11 -48.52 15.31 -9.95
C LEU A 11 -47.08 15.72 -10.31
N ILE A 12 -46.87 16.31 -11.49
CA ILE A 12 -45.56 16.82 -11.92
C ILE A 12 -45.14 18.03 -11.08
N ILE A 13 -46.06 18.94 -10.75
CA ILE A 13 -45.78 20.07 -9.85
C ILE A 13 -45.52 19.61 -8.41
N ALA A 14 -46.19 18.55 -7.92
CA ALA A 14 -45.95 17.99 -6.58
C ALA A 14 -44.61 17.26 -6.46
N VAL A 15 -44.14 16.61 -7.53
CA VAL A 15 -42.80 15.98 -7.57
C VAL A 15 -41.70 17.05 -7.68
N LEU A 16 -41.93 18.14 -8.43
CA LEU A 16 -41.01 19.29 -8.50
C LEU A 16 -41.00 20.13 -7.22
N THR A 17 -42.11 20.23 -6.46
CA THR A 17 -42.13 20.95 -5.17
C THR A 17 -41.62 20.13 -3.99
N ALA A 18 -41.58 18.80 -4.09
CA ALA A 18 -40.88 17.96 -3.11
C ALA A 18 -39.35 18.00 -3.29
N LEU A 19 -38.85 18.21 -4.52
CA LEU A 19 -37.42 18.41 -4.79
C LEU A 19 -36.93 19.82 -4.40
N LEU A 20 -37.78 20.85 -4.47
CA LEU A 20 -37.44 22.24 -4.16
C LEU A 20 -37.63 22.65 -2.68
N LEU A 21 -37.97 21.70 -1.78
CA LEU A 21 -38.18 21.97 -0.35
C LEU A 21 -37.12 21.37 0.58
N PHE A 22 -36.01 20.84 0.05
CA PHE A 22 -34.86 20.42 0.85
C PHE A 22 -33.61 21.31 0.68
N THR A 23 -33.69 22.36 -0.14
CA THR A 23 -32.63 23.36 -0.27
C THR A 23 -33.10 24.69 0.32
N THR A 24 -32.98 24.86 1.64
CA THR A 24 -32.78 26.16 2.33
C THR A 24 -32.92 25.94 3.82
N SER A 25 -31.82 25.64 4.52
CA SER A 25 -31.73 25.94 5.95
C SER A 25 -30.30 25.80 6.48
N CYS A 26 -29.41 26.77 6.20
CA CYS A 26 -28.33 27.11 7.15
C CYS A 26 -27.58 28.38 6.73
N CYS A 27 -28.29 29.51 6.69
CA CYS A 27 -27.65 30.81 6.74
C CYS A 27 -28.70 31.82 7.20
N LEU A 28 -28.58 32.28 8.45
CA LEU A 28 -28.97 33.59 8.99
C LEU A 28 -29.27 33.46 10.49
N LEU A 29 -28.37 33.96 11.34
CA LEU A 29 -28.72 34.74 12.53
C LEU A 29 -27.55 35.66 12.97
N CYS A 30 -27.72 36.95 12.65
CA CYS A 30 -27.38 38.17 13.42
C CYS A 30 -25.93 38.62 13.72
N SER A 31 -25.36 39.42 12.79
CA SER A 31 -25.18 40.92 12.79
C SER A 31 -24.49 41.68 13.98
N PRO A 32 -24.20 43.00 13.88
CA PRO A 32 -22.82 43.55 13.80
C PRO A 32 -22.50 44.59 14.89
N PHE A 33 -21.24 44.96 15.11
CA PHE A 33 -20.91 46.24 15.77
C PHE A 33 -19.64 46.90 15.24
N GLN A 34 -19.70 48.23 15.18
CA GLN A 34 -18.89 49.16 14.41
C GLN A 34 -17.58 49.60 15.10
N ALA A 35 -16.57 49.83 14.25
CA ALA A 35 -15.64 50.97 14.17
C ALA A 35 -14.70 51.29 15.35
N ILE A 36 -13.40 51.47 15.04
CA ILE A 36 -12.79 52.80 14.82
C ILE A 36 -11.34 52.65 14.29
N ASP A 37 -11.08 53.51 13.32
CA ASP A 37 -9.87 53.90 12.58
C ASP A 37 -8.61 54.21 13.44
N ARG A 38 -7.41 53.83 12.95
CA ARG A 38 -6.20 54.69 12.99
C ARG A 38 -5.03 54.17 12.16
N GLN A 39 -4.64 55.00 11.19
CA GLN A 39 -3.38 55.03 10.46
C GLN A 39 -2.14 55.04 11.37
N SER A 40 -1.03 54.44 10.91
CA SER A 40 0.19 55.20 10.57
C SER A 40 1.29 54.31 9.96
N GLU A 41 1.83 54.77 8.84
CA GLU A 41 3.11 54.39 8.24
C GLU A 41 4.26 54.40 9.26
N THR A 42 5.25 53.52 9.09
CA THR A 42 6.67 53.94 9.03
C THR A 42 7.58 52.78 8.60
N SER A 43 8.32 53.04 7.53
CA SER A 43 9.54 52.36 7.11
C SER A 43 10.64 52.49 8.17
N VAL A 44 11.37 51.40 8.48
CA VAL A 44 12.75 51.48 8.98
C VAL A 44 13.59 50.35 8.37
N THR A 45 14.68 50.79 7.76
CA THR A 45 15.80 50.05 7.17
C THR A 45 16.66 49.30 8.19
N VAL A 46 17.07 48.10 7.77
CA VAL A 46 18.39 47.43 7.93
C VAL A 46 19.34 47.98 9.01
N THR A 47 19.61 47.13 10.00
CA THR A 47 20.87 47.13 10.77
C THR A 47 21.32 45.70 11.01
N GLU A 48 22.55 45.42 10.58
CA GLU A 48 23.34 44.20 10.79
C GLU A 48 23.40 43.81 12.28
N SER A 49 23.36 42.50 12.57
CA SER A 49 23.72 41.93 13.86
C SER A 49 24.96 41.03 13.73
N PRO A 50 25.78 40.92 14.80
CA PRO A 50 27.17 40.51 14.73
C PRO A 50 27.34 38.99 14.79
N GLU A 51 28.43 38.51 14.19
CA GLU A 51 28.98 37.16 14.33
C GLU A 51 29.10 36.76 15.82
N GLU A 52 28.36 35.73 16.23
CA GLU A 52 28.63 35.01 17.47
C GLU A 52 29.39 33.71 17.18
N THR A 53 30.52 33.61 17.88
CA THR A 53 31.51 32.56 17.88
C THR A 53 30.93 31.22 18.35
N LYS A 54 31.06 30.19 17.51
CA LYS A 54 30.82 28.78 17.88
C LYS A 54 31.77 28.34 19.00
N GLU A 55 31.24 28.13 20.20
CA GLU A 55 31.86 27.25 21.19
C GLU A 55 31.66 25.80 20.74
N LYS A 56 32.75 25.03 20.75
CA LYS A 56 32.75 23.58 20.50
C LYS A 56 32.06 22.88 21.67
N THR A 57 30.88 22.34 21.44
CA THR A 57 30.32 21.23 22.22
C THR A 57 31.01 19.93 21.80
N ASP A 58 31.38 19.12 22.78
CA ASP A 58 32.00 17.80 22.61
C ASP A 58 31.14 16.94 21.67
N GLU A 59 31.74 16.51 20.55
CA GLU A 59 31.22 15.44 19.71
C GLU A 59 31.27 14.16 20.56
N SER A 60 30.13 13.65 21.01
CA SER A 60 30.01 12.23 21.32
C SER A 60 30.40 11.46 20.06
N GLU A 61 31.37 10.54 20.18
CA GLU A 61 31.79 9.65 19.10
C GLU A 61 30.59 8.78 18.68
N TYR A 62 29.78 9.30 17.75
CA TYR A 62 28.77 8.52 17.04
C TYR A 62 29.52 7.57 16.09
N LEU A 63 29.39 6.27 16.34
CA LEU A 63 29.97 5.22 15.51
C LEU A 63 29.35 5.27 14.11
N GLN A 64 30.19 5.22 13.07
CA GLN A 64 29.76 5.07 11.67
C GLN A 64 28.99 3.74 11.51
N GLU A 65 28.01 3.69 10.60
CA GLU A 65 27.39 2.41 10.20
C GLU A 65 28.50 1.39 9.88
N PRO A 66 28.36 0.13 10.32
CA PRO A 66 29.40 -0.85 10.08
C PRO A 66 29.69 -0.93 8.57
N GLU A 67 30.96 -0.85 8.19
CA GLU A 67 31.40 -1.21 6.83
C GLU A 67 31.07 -2.68 6.63
N VAL A 68 29.92 -2.98 6.03
CA VAL A 68 29.54 -4.35 5.68
C VAL A 68 29.48 -4.48 4.17
N ASP A 69 30.00 -5.59 3.65
CA ASP A 69 29.81 -5.98 2.25
C ASP A 69 28.30 -6.20 2.02
N LEU A 70 27.61 -5.14 1.56
CA LEU A 70 26.23 -5.16 1.11
C LEU A 70 26.22 -5.83 -0.26
N VAL A 71 25.51 -6.95 -0.39
CA VAL A 71 25.34 -7.65 -1.67
C VAL A 71 23.90 -7.47 -2.14
N ASN A 72 23.67 -6.92 -3.34
CA ASN A 72 22.31 -6.61 -3.81
C ASN A 72 21.56 -7.89 -4.27
N PRO A 73 20.33 -8.13 -3.79
CA PRO A 73 19.50 -9.33 -3.98
C PRO A 73 19.16 -9.70 -5.39
N GLU A 74 19.17 -8.79 -6.36
CA GLU A 74 18.63 -9.12 -7.68
C GLU A 74 19.46 -10.21 -8.41
N ALA A 75 20.70 -10.44 -8.01
CA ALA A 75 21.48 -11.61 -8.42
C ALA A 75 21.05 -12.94 -7.78
N PHE A 76 20.30 -12.88 -6.67
CA PHE A 76 19.83 -14.00 -5.86
C PHE A 76 18.33 -14.24 -6.00
N LYS A 77 17.57 -13.24 -6.43
CA LYS A 77 16.13 -13.29 -6.65
C LYS A 77 15.81 -14.26 -7.78
N LEU A 78 15.02 -15.28 -7.44
CA LEU A 78 14.48 -16.23 -8.40
C LEU A 78 13.12 -15.77 -8.93
N SER A 79 12.28 -15.23 -8.04
CA SER A 79 10.94 -14.77 -8.37
C SER A 79 10.38 -13.89 -7.27
N THR A 80 9.32 -13.15 -7.59
CA THR A 80 8.50 -12.41 -6.63
C THR A 80 7.03 -12.76 -6.84
N ILE A 81 6.26 -12.87 -5.77
CA ILE A 81 4.80 -12.90 -5.81
C ILE A 81 4.29 -11.65 -5.14
N LYS A 82 3.66 -10.78 -5.91
CA LYS A 82 2.88 -9.67 -5.35
C LYS A 82 1.62 -10.21 -4.69
N VAL A 83 1.30 -9.65 -3.54
CA VAL A 83 0.02 -9.85 -2.84
C VAL A 83 -0.60 -8.49 -2.59
N ALA A 84 -1.89 -8.46 -2.25
CA ALA A 84 -2.54 -7.22 -1.86
C ALA A 84 -1.96 -6.70 -0.54
N GLY A 85 -1.89 -5.38 -0.38
CA GLY A 85 -1.36 -4.75 0.84
C GLY A 85 0.12 -5.09 1.08
N GLN A 86 0.56 -4.94 2.32
CA GLN A 86 1.89 -5.36 2.74
C GLN A 86 1.85 -6.80 3.20
N ALA A 87 2.69 -7.64 2.61
CA ALA A 87 2.95 -8.95 3.18
C ALA A 87 3.62 -8.78 4.56
N ILE A 88 3.24 -9.60 5.55
CA ILE A 88 3.67 -9.45 6.95
C ILE A 88 4.44 -10.66 7.50
N ASP A 89 3.93 -11.88 7.35
CA ASP A 89 4.57 -13.08 7.89
C ASP A 89 4.48 -14.24 6.88
N VAL A 90 5.48 -15.13 6.87
CA VAL A 90 5.52 -16.31 6.01
C VAL A 90 6.03 -17.56 6.73
N LYS A 91 5.40 -18.71 6.48
CA LYS A 91 5.97 -20.01 6.85
C LYS A 91 5.95 -20.99 5.70
N VAL A 92 6.98 -21.83 5.62
CA VAL A 92 7.15 -22.82 4.56
C VAL A 92 7.09 -24.23 5.13
N GLN A 93 6.24 -25.09 4.55
CA GLN A 93 6.13 -26.51 4.89
C GLN A 93 6.16 -27.35 3.61
N GLY A 94 7.33 -27.91 3.29
CA GLY A 94 7.54 -28.67 2.05
C GLY A 94 7.47 -27.76 0.83
N ASP A 95 6.59 -28.08 -0.11
CA ASP A 95 6.41 -27.33 -1.36
C ASP A 95 5.42 -26.14 -1.23
N TRP A 96 5.03 -25.78 -0.01
CA TRP A 96 3.99 -24.79 0.26
C TRP A 96 4.50 -23.66 1.16
N ALA A 97 4.26 -22.42 0.74
CA ALA A 97 4.39 -21.23 1.57
C ALA A 97 3.01 -20.72 1.99
N TYR A 98 2.91 -20.24 3.22
CA TYR A 98 1.70 -19.67 3.82
C TYR A 98 2.04 -18.26 4.24
N LEU A 99 1.40 -17.27 3.62
CA LEU A 99 1.75 -15.86 3.77
C LEU A 99 0.54 -15.07 4.22
N THR A 100 0.72 -14.15 5.15
CA THR A 100 -0.32 -13.19 5.56
C THR A 100 0.04 -11.77 5.18
N ASN A 101 -0.97 -10.89 5.15
CA ASN A 101 -0.80 -9.45 4.88
C ASN A 101 -1.55 -8.59 5.91
N ASP A 102 -1.26 -7.28 5.88
CA ASP A 102 -1.84 -6.25 6.75
C ASP A 102 -3.36 -6.07 6.58
N VAL A 103 -3.89 -6.43 5.41
CA VAL A 103 -5.33 -6.39 5.12
C VAL A 103 -6.10 -7.66 5.52
N GLY A 104 -5.45 -8.60 6.23
CA GLY A 104 -6.14 -9.73 6.85
C GLY A 104 -6.49 -10.86 5.88
N THR A 105 -5.55 -11.24 5.02
CA THR A 105 -5.65 -12.36 4.08
C THR A 105 -4.55 -13.38 4.32
N LEU A 106 -4.88 -14.66 4.22
CA LEU A 106 -3.93 -15.76 4.14
C LEU A 106 -3.85 -16.23 2.69
N TYR A 107 -2.64 -16.32 2.15
CA TYR A 107 -2.32 -16.92 0.87
C TYR A 107 -1.66 -18.29 1.06
N VAL A 108 -2.13 -19.28 0.31
CA VAL A 108 -1.53 -20.62 0.19
C VAL A 108 -0.84 -20.70 -1.17
N ILE A 109 0.48 -20.75 -1.15
CA ILE A 109 1.33 -20.56 -2.32
C ILE A 109 2.10 -21.85 -2.60
N ASN A 110 1.94 -22.39 -3.80
CA ASN A 110 2.77 -23.49 -4.29
C ASN A 110 4.12 -22.93 -4.71
N VAL A 111 5.17 -23.35 -4.01
CA VAL A 111 6.56 -22.96 -4.27
C VAL A 111 7.40 -24.13 -4.78
N SER A 112 6.80 -25.22 -5.28
CA SER A 112 7.56 -26.36 -5.82
C SER A 112 8.51 -25.94 -6.96
N ASP A 113 8.08 -25.02 -7.82
CA ASP A 113 8.93 -24.29 -8.75
C ASP A 113 9.27 -22.90 -8.16
N LYS A 114 10.54 -22.72 -7.76
CA LYS A 114 11.02 -21.48 -7.12
C LYS A 114 11.12 -20.30 -8.09
N THR A 115 11.07 -20.55 -9.40
CA THR A 115 11.14 -19.50 -10.43
C THR A 115 9.77 -19.08 -10.91
N ASN A 116 8.74 -19.88 -10.62
CA ASN A 116 7.36 -19.61 -10.98
C ASN A 116 6.41 -20.11 -9.87
N PRO A 117 6.47 -19.51 -8.68
CA PRO A 117 5.56 -19.86 -7.59
C PRO A 117 4.13 -19.37 -7.90
N VAL A 118 3.12 -20.08 -7.41
CA VAL A 118 1.71 -19.85 -7.78
C VAL A 118 0.81 -19.82 -6.56
N ILE A 119 0.05 -18.73 -6.39
CA ILE A 119 -1.05 -18.67 -5.40
C ILE A 119 -2.08 -19.73 -5.77
N THR A 120 -2.28 -20.71 -4.90
CA THR A 120 -3.19 -21.85 -5.14
C THR A 120 -4.52 -21.69 -4.43
N GLY A 121 -4.53 -21.03 -3.27
CA GLY A 121 -5.74 -20.72 -2.52
C GLY A 121 -5.52 -19.51 -1.63
N LYS A 122 -6.60 -18.85 -1.23
CA LYS A 122 -6.58 -17.73 -0.29
C LYS A 122 -7.83 -17.69 0.57
N ILE A 123 -7.76 -17.04 1.72
CA ILE A 123 -8.92 -16.75 2.57
C ILE A 123 -8.76 -15.37 3.21
N ASN A 124 -9.80 -14.54 3.07
CA ASN A 124 -9.79 -13.13 3.45
C ASN A 124 -10.56 -12.90 4.76
N ARG A 125 -10.64 -11.64 5.21
CA ARG A 125 -11.38 -11.20 6.43
C ARG A 125 -10.86 -11.86 7.71
N LEU A 126 -9.57 -12.13 7.76
CA LEU A 126 -8.84 -12.55 8.94
C LEU A 126 -8.39 -11.29 9.69
N ASN A 127 -9.20 -10.77 10.61
CA ASN A 127 -8.81 -9.55 11.35
C ASN A 127 -7.40 -9.71 11.98
N SER A 128 -6.49 -8.78 11.69
CA SER A 128 -5.09 -8.73 12.17
C SER A 128 -4.29 -10.03 12.02
N ALA A 129 -3.92 -10.36 10.78
CA ALA A 129 -3.14 -11.54 10.42
C ALA A 129 -1.61 -11.30 10.48
N ASN A 130 -1.09 -10.93 11.65
CA ASN A 130 0.32 -10.54 11.81
C ASN A 130 1.29 -11.71 12.06
N ILE A 131 0.80 -12.85 12.56
CA ILE A 131 1.62 -14.03 12.83
C ILE A 131 0.96 -15.25 12.19
N VAL A 132 1.71 -16.03 11.41
CA VAL A 132 1.29 -17.28 10.76
C VAL A 132 2.19 -18.42 11.23
N ILE A 133 1.57 -19.51 11.69
CA ILE A 133 2.27 -20.75 12.07
C ILE A 133 1.60 -21.92 11.34
N VAL A 134 2.39 -22.77 10.69
CA VAL A 134 1.88 -23.96 9.99
C VAL A 134 2.23 -25.24 10.75
N LYS A 135 1.27 -26.14 10.87
CA LYS A 135 1.50 -27.51 11.38
C LYS A 135 0.59 -28.52 10.71
N GLY A 136 1.18 -29.34 9.83
CA GLY A 136 0.44 -30.35 9.08
C GLY A 136 -0.55 -29.68 8.14
N ASP A 137 -1.84 -30.03 8.25
CA ASP A 137 -2.90 -29.45 7.43
C ASP A 137 -3.60 -28.26 8.09
N TYR A 138 -3.02 -27.68 9.15
CA TYR A 138 -3.58 -26.52 9.83
C TYR A 138 -2.61 -25.34 9.84
N VAL A 139 -3.16 -24.15 9.61
CA VAL A 139 -2.49 -22.85 9.76
C VAL A 139 -3.13 -22.12 10.94
N PHE A 140 -2.31 -21.55 11.81
CA PHE A 140 -2.70 -20.81 12.99
C PHE A 140 -2.29 -19.36 12.78
N ILE A 141 -3.23 -18.43 12.92
CA ILE A 141 -3.00 -17.02 12.63
C ILE A 141 -3.40 -16.20 13.83
N SER A 142 -2.58 -15.23 14.22
CA SER A 142 -2.98 -14.22 15.22
C SER A 142 -4.30 -13.58 14.85
N TYR A 143 -5.07 -13.16 15.84
CA TYR A 143 -6.36 -12.52 15.62
C TYR A 143 -6.54 -11.37 16.60
N THR A 144 -6.94 -10.21 16.08
CA THR A 144 -7.34 -9.04 16.87
C THR A 144 -8.49 -8.34 16.17
N GLU A 145 -9.59 -8.11 16.88
CA GLU A 145 -10.73 -7.32 16.43
C GLU A 145 -10.81 -6.06 17.28
N TYR A 146 -10.87 -4.90 16.62
CA TYR A 146 -10.94 -3.60 17.28
C TYR A 146 -12.41 -3.17 17.46
N LYS A 147 -12.71 -2.38 18.49
CA LYS A 147 -14.03 -1.73 18.64
C LYS A 147 -14.17 -0.58 17.64
N GLU A 148 -15.41 -0.24 17.30
CA GLU A 148 -15.73 0.95 16.51
C GLU A 148 -15.20 2.21 17.20
N TYR A 149 -14.66 3.13 16.41
CA TYR A 149 -14.11 4.40 16.88
C TYR A 149 -15.23 5.34 17.37
N ASP A 150 -15.09 5.88 18.58
CA ASP A 150 -16.04 6.83 19.18
C ASP A 150 -15.51 8.27 19.05
N GLU A 151 -15.94 8.96 17.98
CA GLU A 151 -15.53 10.34 17.67
C GLU A 151 -15.85 11.36 18.80
N GLU A 152 -16.93 11.14 19.57
CA GLU A 152 -17.39 12.10 20.57
C GLU A 152 -16.46 12.19 21.80
N LYS A 153 -15.67 11.14 22.06
CA LYS A 153 -14.78 11.10 23.23
C LYS A 153 -13.42 11.75 23.02
N GLY A 154 -13.04 12.10 21.79
CA GLY A 154 -11.65 12.44 21.50
C GLY A 154 -10.73 11.22 21.63
N ILE A 155 -9.55 11.31 21.03
CA ILE A 155 -8.73 10.15 20.68
C ILE A 155 -8.40 9.28 21.90
N GLN A 156 -8.80 8.01 21.82
CA GLN A 156 -8.00 6.92 22.37
C GLN A 156 -6.90 6.66 21.33
N THR A 157 -5.65 6.88 21.71
CA THR A 157 -4.46 6.71 20.85
C THR A 157 -4.28 5.26 20.38
N GLU A 158 -5.03 4.33 20.97
CA GLU A 158 -5.18 2.95 20.55
C GLU A 158 -6.67 2.66 20.32
N ARG A 159 -7.04 2.07 19.18
CA ARG A 159 -8.41 1.55 18.98
C ARG A 159 -8.61 0.45 20.04
N PRO A 160 -9.54 0.60 20.99
CA PRO A 160 -9.66 -0.37 22.06
C PRO A 160 -10.03 -1.74 21.48
N VAL A 161 -9.35 -2.78 21.96
CA VAL A 161 -9.52 -4.13 21.39
C VAL A 161 -10.83 -4.72 21.90
N LYS A 162 -11.63 -5.24 20.97
CA LYS A 162 -12.88 -5.98 21.25
C LYS A 162 -12.57 -7.41 21.68
N GLU A 163 -11.76 -8.11 20.90
CA GLU A 163 -11.31 -9.47 21.21
C GLU A 163 -10.00 -9.79 20.48
N CYS A 164 -9.13 -10.58 21.10
CA CYS A 164 -7.89 -11.05 20.49
C CYS A 164 -7.66 -12.54 20.77
N GLY A 165 -6.76 -13.19 20.04
CA GLY A 165 -6.42 -14.60 20.19
C GLY A 165 -5.80 -15.16 18.91
N PHE A 166 -6.27 -16.32 18.46
CA PHE A 166 -5.85 -16.87 17.17
C PHE A 166 -7.00 -17.61 16.48
N ILE A 167 -6.95 -17.63 15.15
CA ILE A 167 -7.82 -18.42 14.30
C ILE A 167 -7.05 -19.63 13.76
N ILE A 168 -7.77 -20.70 13.43
CA ILE A 168 -7.22 -21.92 12.84
C ILE A 168 -7.90 -22.11 11.49
N ILE A 169 -7.08 -22.27 10.45
CA ILE A 169 -7.50 -22.53 9.08
C ILE A 169 -7.10 -23.95 8.70
N ASP A 170 -8.05 -24.74 8.20
CA ASP A 170 -7.81 -26.03 7.57
C ASP A 170 -7.34 -25.77 6.14
N VAL A 171 -6.13 -26.22 5.82
CA VAL A 171 -5.52 -26.09 4.49
C VAL A 171 -5.33 -27.45 3.84
N SER A 172 -6.04 -28.50 4.28
CA SER A 172 -5.94 -29.84 3.67
C SER A 172 -6.22 -29.82 2.17
N ASP A 173 -7.23 -29.05 1.74
CA ASP A 173 -7.39 -28.59 0.37
C ASP A 173 -6.65 -27.25 0.17
N LYS A 174 -5.53 -27.30 -0.54
CA LYS A 174 -4.68 -26.13 -0.80
C LYS A 174 -5.34 -25.08 -1.71
N THR A 175 -6.43 -25.46 -2.39
CA THR A 175 -7.18 -24.57 -3.29
C THR A 175 -8.35 -23.86 -2.61
N ASN A 176 -8.84 -24.43 -1.50
CA ASN A 176 -9.99 -23.93 -0.77
C ASN A 176 -9.73 -24.02 0.75
N PRO A 177 -8.88 -23.14 1.29
CA PRO A 177 -8.67 -23.06 2.74
C PRO A 177 -9.96 -22.69 3.47
N GLU A 178 -10.22 -23.32 4.62
CA GLU A 178 -11.49 -23.15 5.36
C GLU A 178 -11.25 -22.85 6.84
N TYR A 179 -12.15 -22.07 7.46
CA TYR A 179 -12.11 -21.84 8.91
C TYR A 179 -12.35 -23.15 9.68
N ALA A 180 -11.38 -23.54 10.49
CA ALA A 180 -11.46 -24.73 11.35
C ALA A 180 -11.91 -24.39 12.78
N GLY A 181 -11.44 -23.26 13.33
CA GLY A 181 -11.73 -22.87 14.70
C GLY A 181 -11.09 -21.55 15.13
N LYS A 182 -11.33 -21.16 16.38
CA LYS A 182 -10.83 -19.90 16.97
C LYS A 182 -10.64 -20.06 18.48
N TYR A 183 -9.60 -19.43 19.00
CA TYR A 183 -9.41 -19.20 20.44
C TYR A 183 -9.42 -17.70 20.72
N ILE A 184 -10.09 -17.29 21.80
CA ILE A 184 -10.14 -15.90 22.27
C ILE A 184 -9.47 -15.81 23.64
N SER A 185 -8.53 -14.89 23.78
CA SER A 185 -7.72 -14.60 24.99
C SER A 185 -8.52 -13.81 26.05
N GLY A 186 -9.49 -14.47 26.68
CA GLY A 186 -10.34 -13.87 27.72
C GLY A 186 -11.32 -12.81 27.20
N SER A 187 -12.04 -12.12 28.10
CA SER A 187 -13.08 -11.16 27.74
C SER A 187 -12.65 -9.70 27.97
N ASP A 188 -12.80 -8.86 26.93
CA ASP A 188 -13.05 -7.41 27.00
C ASP A 188 -12.04 -6.59 27.85
N THR A 189 -10.76 -6.68 27.48
CA THR A 189 -9.66 -5.87 28.03
C THR A 189 -8.76 -5.49 26.86
N ASP A 190 -8.26 -4.26 26.79
CA ASP A 190 -7.36 -3.75 25.74
C ASP A 190 -6.09 -4.63 25.64
N LYS A 191 -6.20 -5.71 24.87
CA LYS A 191 -5.23 -6.78 24.75
C LYS A 191 -4.82 -6.95 23.31
N THR A 192 -3.54 -7.20 23.08
CA THR A 192 -3.03 -7.55 21.75
C THR A 192 -2.26 -8.85 21.81
N VAL A 193 -2.42 -9.71 20.80
CA VAL A 193 -1.58 -10.90 20.63
C VAL A 193 -0.29 -10.46 19.94
N GLN A 194 0.84 -10.70 20.61
CA GLN A 194 2.16 -10.29 20.15
C GLN A 194 3.03 -11.48 19.76
N GLY A 195 2.75 -12.67 20.32
CA GLY A 195 3.48 -13.88 20.03
C GLY A 195 2.56 -15.09 19.95
N LEU A 196 2.79 -15.95 18.96
CA LEU A 196 2.07 -17.20 18.76
C LEU A 196 3.06 -18.29 18.35
N TYR A 197 3.04 -19.42 19.05
CA TYR A 197 3.83 -20.60 18.67
C TYR A 197 3.03 -21.88 18.84
N VAL A 198 3.28 -22.87 17.99
CA VAL A 198 2.59 -24.16 18.05
C VAL A 198 3.60 -25.28 18.21
N TYR A 199 3.48 -26.02 19.31
CA TYR A 199 4.33 -27.18 19.60
C TYR A 199 3.48 -28.35 20.09
N GLU A 200 3.65 -29.51 19.44
CA GLU A 200 2.79 -30.67 19.66
C GLU A 200 1.30 -30.28 19.65
N ASN A 201 0.49 -30.71 20.61
CA ASN A 201 -0.95 -30.43 20.65
C ASN A 201 -1.30 -29.13 21.37
N TYR A 202 -0.37 -28.17 21.44
CA TYR A 202 -0.53 -26.93 22.17
C TYR A 202 -0.15 -25.70 21.32
N ALA A 203 -0.94 -24.64 21.47
CA ALA A 203 -0.59 -23.30 21.06
C ALA A 203 -0.18 -22.48 22.29
N TYR A 204 0.82 -21.62 22.13
CA TYR A 204 1.40 -20.77 23.16
C TYR A 204 1.21 -19.33 22.70
N VAL A 205 0.47 -18.55 23.46
CA VAL A 205 0.04 -17.21 23.07
C VAL A 205 0.56 -16.21 24.08
N ASN A 206 1.25 -15.18 23.60
CA ASN A 206 1.61 -14.02 24.38
C ASN A 206 0.60 -12.91 24.12
N SER A 207 -0.02 -12.42 25.19
CA SER A 207 -0.94 -11.28 25.14
C SER A 207 -0.46 -10.18 26.07
N ASN A 208 -0.36 -8.95 25.56
CA ASN A 208 -0.07 -7.75 26.36
C ASN A 208 -1.40 -7.10 26.75
N PHE A 209 -1.49 -6.49 27.94
CA PHE A 209 -2.68 -5.75 28.37
C PHE A 209 -2.34 -4.54 29.22
N ASP A 210 -3.11 -3.47 29.05
CA ASP A 210 -3.05 -2.28 29.89
C ASP A 210 -3.90 -2.48 31.17
N ASN A 211 -3.34 -2.13 32.32
CA ASN A 211 -4.03 -2.16 33.62
C ASN A 211 -4.41 -0.74 34.12
N GLY A 212 -4.22 0.30 33.30
CA GLY A 212 -4.68 1.66 33.54
C GLY A 212 -3.83 2.51 34.50
N ASP A 213 -3.15 1.91 35.49
CA ASP A 213 -2.31 2.60 36.49
C ASP A 213 -1.06 1.79 36.95
N GLU A 214 -0.82 0.59 36.39
CA GLU A 214 0.32 -0.28 36.73
C GLU A 214 1.25 -0.48 35.53
N SER A 215 2.52 -0.84 35.77
CA SER A 215 3.47 -1.19 34.69
C SER A 215 2.85 -2.21 33.73
N PRO A 216 3.12 -2.08 32.41
CA PRO A 216 2.55 -2.97 31.41
C PRO A 216 2.81 -4.43 31.77
N ALA A 217 1.75 -5.24 31.63
CA ALA A 217 1.76 -6.64 32.00
C ALA A 217 1.41 -7.51 30.81
N SER A 218 1.98 -8.71 30.83
CA SER A 218 1.78 -9.70 29.77
C SER A 218 1.37 -11.04 30.35
N LYS A 219 0.85 -11.90 29.48
CA LYS A 219 0.47 -13.26 29.84
C LYS A 219 0.92 -14.24 28.78
N LEU A 220 1.50 -15.35 29.23
CA LEU A 220 1.61 -16.58 28.45
C LEU A 220 0.34 -17.41 28.69
N GLU A 221 -0.35 -17.78 27.63
CA GLU A 221 -1.46 -18.74 27.64
C GLU A 221 -1.06 -20.02 26.91
N ILE A 222 -1.33 -21.17 27.52
CA ILE A 222 -1.08 -22.50 26.96
C ILE A 222 -2.43 -23.12 26.60
N VAL A 223 -2.68 -23.27 25.30
CA VAL A 223 -3.98 -23.65 24.74
C VAL A 223 -3.89 -25.02 24.11
N ASN A 224 -4.69 -25.96 24.57
CA ASN A 224 -4.82 -27.29 23.99
C ASN A 224 -5.57 -27.20 22.64
N ILE A 225 -4.88 -27.59 21.57
CA ILE A 225 -5.39 -27.55 20.18
C ILE A 225 -5.60 -28.95 19.59
N LYS A 226 -5.68 -29.99 20.43
CA LYS A 226 -5.95 -31.36 19.95
C LYS A 226 -7.25 -31.48 19.15
N ASN A 227 -8.23 -30.63 19.47
CA ASN A 227 -9.42 -30.44 18.66
C ASN A 227 -9.39 -29.02 18.08
N PRO A 228 -9.00 -28.82 16.81
CA PRO A 228 -8.85 -27.49 16.23
C PRO A 228 -10.16 -26.70 16.22
N GLY A 229 -11.32 -27.36 16.12
CA GLY A 229 -12.62 -26.68 16.20
C GLY A 229 -13.05 -26.26 17.61
N ASN A 230 -12.30 -26.60 18.65
CA ASN A 230 -12.57 -26.17 20.02
C ASN A 230 -11.28 -26.11 20.86
N PRO A 231 -10.39 -25.15 20.59
CA PRO A 231 -9.19 -24.94 21.40
C PRO A 231 -9.57 -24.58 22.84
N LYS A 232 -8.78 -25.03 23.82
CA LYS A 232 -9.08 -24.78 25.25
C LYS A 232 -7.85 -24.37 26.02
N LEU A 233 -7.97 -23.28 26.78
CA LEU A 233 -6.96 -22.88 27.75
C LEU A 233 -6.70 -24.01 28.76
N GLU A 234 -5.44 -24.40 28.91
CA GLU A 234 -4.99 -25.43 29.84
C GLU A 234 -4.20 -24.84 31.01
N GLY A 235 -3.41 -23.79 30.78
CA GLY A 235 -2.72 -23.05 31.82
C GLY A 235 -2.25 -21.68 31.35
N GLU A 236 -1.82 -20.86 32.30
CA GLU A 236 -1.42 -19.48 32.07
C GLU A 236 -0.34 -19.02 33.06
N LEU A 237 0.48 -18.05 32.66
CA LEU A 237 1.50 -17.42 33.49
C LEU A 237 1.52 -15.91 33.23
N ARG A 238 1.53 -15.10 34.28
CA ARG A 238 1.76 -13.65 34.15
C ARG A 238 3.26 -13.37 34.04
N LEU A 239 3.60 -12.47 33.14
CA LEU A 239 4.96 -11.99 32.89
C LEU A 239 4.96 -10.45 33.01
N ASN A 240 6.06 -9.89 33.50
CA ASN A 240 6.23 -8.44 33.58
C ASN A 240 6.81 -7.90 32.27
N GLY A 241 6.43 -6.67 31.92
CA GLY A 241 6.84 -6.01 30.68
C GLY A 241 5.93 -6.37 29.51
N LEU A 242 6.27 -5.87 28.32
CA LEU A 242 5.56 -6.10 27.07
C LEU A 242 6.22 -7.25 26.31
N THR A 243 5.55 -8.40 26.28
CA THR A 243 6.08 -9.56 25.55
C THR A 243 5.98 -9.36 24.04
N ALA A 244 6.98 -9.87 23.30
CA ALA A 244 6.99 -9.89 21.83
C ALA A 244 6.81 -11.33 21.34
N ALA A 245 7.88 -12.13 21.28
CA ALA A 245 7.85 -13.49 20.75
C ALA A 245 7.77 -14.59 21.83
N VAL A 246 7.35 -15.78 21.40
CA VAL A 246 7.43 -17.02 22.19
C VAL A 246 7.97 -18.13 21.30
N TYR A 247 8.97 -18.87 21.80
CA TYR A 247 9.48 -20.09 21.17
C TYR A 247 9.42 -21.25 22.15
N VAL A 248 9.00 -22.43 21.69
CA VAL A 248 8.90 -23.62 22.55
C VAL A 248 9.80 -24.74 22.05
N GLN A 249 10.65 -25.25 22.94
CA GLN A 249 11.48 -26.41 22.70
C GLN A 249 11.40 -27.36 23.90
N ASN A 250 10.94 -28.60 23.66
CA ASN A 250 10.73 -29.60 24.70
C ASN A 250 9.77 -29.09 25.80
N ASP A 251 10.21 -29.11 27.07
CA ASP A 251 9.44 -28.68 28.24
C ASP A 251 9.66 -27.21 28.63
N TYR A 252 10.18 -26.39 27.71
CA TYR A 252 10.52 -24.98 27.97
C TYR A 252 9.94 -24.04 26.92
N ALA A 253 9.40 -22.90 27.38
CA ALA A 253 9.05 -21.75 26.57
C ALA A 253 10.03 -20.60 26.84
N TYR A 254 10.47 -19.93 25.78
CA TYR A 254 11.43 -18.84 25.79
C TYR A 254 10.72 -17.59 25.29
N ILE A 255 10.69 -16.54 26.12
CA ILE A 255 9.84 -15.37 25.90
C ILE A 255 10.63 -14.11 26.20
N ASN A 256 10.77 -13.24 25.22
CA ASN A 256 11.33 -11.91 25.43
C ASN A 256 10.24 -10.91 25.85
N SER A 257 10.62 -10.01 26.75
CA SER A 257 9.75 -8.98 27.29
C SER A 257 10.48 -7.65 27.38
N ASN A 258 9.88 -6.62 26.79
CA ASN A 258 10.43 -5.29 26.69
C ASN A 258 9.95 -4.40 27.85
N PHE A 259 10.86 -3.55 28.34
CA PHE A 259 10.54 -2.47 29.28
C PHE A 259 11.04 -1.17 28.68
N PHE A 260 10.12 -0.27 28.38
CA PHE A 260 10.42 1.06 27.87
C PHE A 260 10.33 2.05 29.04
N PRO A 261 11.40 2.78 29.41
CA PRO A 261 11.34 3.79 30.44
C PRO A 261 10.47 4.99 29.98
N GLU A 262 9.84 5.68 30.94
CA GLU A 262 9.16 6.96 30.69
C GLU A 262 10.17 8.02 30.20
N GLU A 263 9.71 8.94 29.37
CA GLU A 263 10.44 9.80 28.41
C GLU A 263 11.64 10.63 28.92
N GLU A 264 11.97 10.64 30.22
CA GLU A 264 13.09 11.41 30.78
C GLU A 264 14.40 10.62 30.97
N GLU A 265 14.43 9.30 30.71
CA GLU A 265 15.64 8.45 30.84
C GLU A 265 16.12 7.78 29.53
N GLN A 266 15.59 8.16 28.37
CA GLN A 266 16.07 7.67 27.09
C GLN A 266 17.29 8.47 26.61
N SER A 267 18.49 8.11 27.07
CA SER A 267 19.70 8.64 26.43
C SER A 267 20.94 7.77 26.52
N ASP A 268 20.83 6.43 26.60
CA ASP A 268 22.01 5.57 26.36
C ASP A 268 21.61 4.21 25.76
N SER A 269 21.99 3.99 24.50
CA SER A 269 21.82 2.75 23.70
C SER A 269 22.63 1.53 24.21
N GLU A 270 23.20 1.64 25.41
CA GLU A 270 24.06 0.64 26.05
C GLU A 270 23.39 -0.09 27.23
N ASN A 271 22.18 0.29 27.66
CA ASN A 271 21.57 -0.29 28.85
C ASN A 271 20.60 -1.45 28.51
N PRO A 272 20.77 -2.65 29.10
CA PRO A 272 19.87 -3.78 28.88
C PRO A 272 18.51 -3.52 29.55
N GLY A 273 17.55 -3.01 28.79
CA GLY A 273 16.21 -2.67 29.25
C GLY A 273 15.18 -3.80 29.13
N SER A 274 15.54 -4.98 28.60
CA SER A 274 14.60 -6.08 28.34
C SER A 274 15.02 -7.38 29.02
N ILE A 275 14.09 -8.34 29.08
CA ILE A 275 14.29 -9.61 29.78
C ILE A 275 13.94 -10.77 28.84
N LEU A 276 14.80 -11.79 28.78
CA LEU A 276 14.45 -13.11 28.29
C LEU A 276 14.02 -13.98 29.47
N TYR A 277 12.79 -14.49 29.45
CA TYR A 277 12.27 -15.47 30.39
C TYR A 277 12.42 -16.89 29.83
N ILE A 278 12.87 -17.81 30.68
CA ILE A 278 12.83 -19.25 30.46
C ILE A 278 11.75 -19.83 31.38
N VAL A 279 10.67 -20.34 30.78
CA VAL A 279 9.48 -20.83 31.47
C VAL A 279 9.41 -22.35 31.33
N ASN A 280 9.39 -23.06 32.45
CA ASN A 280 9.12 -24.49 32.47
C ASN A 280 7.62 -24.73 32.29
N ILE A 281 7.31 -25.51 31.26
CA ILE A 281 5.95 -25.82 30.82
C ILE A 281 5.68 -27.33 30.86
N GLU A 282 6.49 -28.14 31.56
CA GLU A 282 6.28 -29.59 31.71
C GLU A 282 4.85 -29.87 32.19
N ASN A 283 4.44 -29.18 33.26
CA ASN A 283 3.05 -29.12 33.67
C ASN A 283 2.33 -27.96 32.97
N LYS A 284 1.67 -28.27 31.85
CA LYS A 284 0.92 -27.31 31.01
C LYS A 284 -0.13 -26.50 31.79
N SER A 285 -0.67 -27.06 32.87
CA SER A 285 -1.67 -26.37 33.72
C SER A 285 -1.08 -25.44 34.78
N SER A 286 0.24 -25.50 35.00
CA SER A 286 0.95 -24.71 36.00
C SER A 286 2.36 -24.35 35.52
N PRO A 287 2.48 -23.59 34.41
CA PRO A 287 3.77 -23.08 33.95
C PRO A 287 4.45 -22.21 35.01
N ARG A 288 5.79 -22.21 35.05
CA ARG A 288 6.56 -21.43 36.02
C ARG A 288 7.84 -20.88 35.40
N ILE A 289 8.23 -19.67 35.80
CA ILE A 289 9.54 -19.11 35.45
C ILE A 289 10.62 -19.97 36.12
N GLU A 290 11.55 -20.49 35.32
CA GLU A 290 12.70 -21.26 35.80
C GLU A 290 13.96 -20.40 35.87
N GLY A 291 14.16 -19.51 34.90
CA GLY A 291 15.24 -18.52 34.92
C GLY A 291 14.96 -17.33 34.01
N GLN A 292 15.83 -16.33 34.08
CA GLN A 292 15.75 -15.13 33.26
C GLN A 292 17.12 -14.49 33.11
N CYS A 293 17.32 -13.72 32.03
CA CYS A 293 18.49 -12.86 31.87
C CYS A 293 18.12 -11.52 31.23
N SER A 294 18.89 -10.48 31.55
CA SER A 294 18.77 -9.19 30.89
C SER A 294 19.31 -9.26 29.46
N VAL A 295 18.62 -8.60 28.55
CA VAL A 295 18.95 -8.50 27.12
C VAL A 295 18.75 -7.05 26.65
N TYR A 296 19.30 -6.71 25.50
CA TYR A 296 19.15 -5.37 24.92
C TYR A 296 17.68 -5.01 24.68
N SER A 297 17.38 -3.72 24.76
CA SER A 297 16.03 -3.18 24.59
C SER A 297 15.47 -3.43 23.19
N ASN A 298 14.14 -3.32 23.07
CA ASN A 298 13.43 -3.52 21.80
C ASN A 298 13.81 -4.84 21.13
N SER A 299 13.81 -5.91 21.93
CA SER A 299 13.99 -7.26 21.45
C SER A 299 12.70 -7.76 20.81
N TRP A 300 12.80 -8.44 19.66
CA TRP A 300 11.63 -8.85 18.89
C TRP A 300 11.48 -10.37 18.77
N ALA A 301 12.27 -11.00 17.91
CA ALA A 301 12.17 -12.43 17.61
C ALA A 301 13.00 -13.31 18.56
N VAL A 302 12.51 -14.53 18.78
CA VAL A 302 13.18 -15.57 19.59
C VAL A 302 13.28 -16.85 18.78
N TYR A 303 14.51 -17.35 18.59
CA TYR A 303 14.75 -18.67 18.02
C TYR A 303 15.60 -19.51 18.97
N VAL A 304 15.27 -20.78 19.17
CA VAL A 304 16.01 -21.66 20.08
C VAL A 304 16.52 -22.88 19.32
N ARG A 305 17.82 -23.16 19.46
CA ARG A 305 18.45 -24.37 18.95
C ARG A 305 19.33 -25.00 20.01
N ASP A 306 18.98 -26.23 20.40
CA ASP A 306 19.69 -26.98 21.43
C ASP A 306 19.72 -26.21 22.76
N GLU A 307 20.88 -25.70 23.17
CA GLU A 307 21.05 -24.91 24.39
C GLU A 307 21.19 -23.40 24.13
N PHE A 308 21.19 -22.96 22.88
CA PHE A 308 21.37 -21.56 22.50
C PHE A 308 20.05 -20.90 22.12
N VAL A 309 19.87 -19.66 22.59
CA VAL A 309 18.77 -18.78 22.22
C VAL A 309 19.34 -17.62 21.40
N PHE A 310 18.71 -17.36 20.26
CA PHE A 310 19.01 -16.27 19.36
C PHE A 310 17.90 -15.23 19.49
N LEU A 311 18.27 -13.96 19.68
CA LEU A 311 17.33 -12.86 19.82
C LEU A 311 17.72 -11.69 18.92
N SER A 312 16.74 -11.10 18.23
CA SER A 312 16.91 -9.82 17.56
C SER A 312 16.65 -8.67 18.53
N SER A 313 17.31 -7.54 18.31
CA SER A 313 17.08 -6.27 19.01
C SER A 313 17.30 -5.11 18.05
N ASN A 314 16.43 -4.10 18.15
CA ASN A 314 16.46 -2.90 17.33
C ASN A 314 16.97 -1.71 18.13
N GLY A 315 17.91 -0.96 17.55
CA GLY A 315 18.20 0.40 18.00
C GLY A 315 17.72 1.41 16.96
N ILE A 316 17.27 2.57 17.41
CA ILE A 316 16.78 3.66 16.57
C ILE A 316 17.54 4.93 16.94
N ASP A 317 17.99 5.67 15.94
CA ASP A 317 18.55 7.00 16.09
C ASP A 317 17.41 7.99 16.41
N PRO A 318 17.41 8.61 17.60
CA PRO A 318 16.31 9.48 18.01
C PRO A 318 16.18 10.76 17.16
N GLU A 319 17.22 11.18 16.43
CA GLU A 319 17.16 12.42 15.63
C GLU A 319 16.50 12.23 14.26
N ASN A 320 16.66 11.06 13.64
CA ASN A 320 16.20 10.81 12.27
C ASN A 320 15.34 9.56 12.10
N GLY A 321 15.14 8.77 13.16
CA GLY A 321 14.31 7.57 13.14
C GLY A 321 14.92 6.36 12.43
N ASN A 322 16.16 6.46 11.93
CA ASN A 322 16.82 5.35 11.25
C ASN A 322 17.27 4.28 12.24
N TYR A 323 17.24 3.02 11.81
CA TYR A 323 17.76 1.92 12.60
C TYR A 323 19.28 2.00 12.72
N ARG A 324 19.79 2.01 13.96
CA ARG A 324 21.22 1.99 14.30
C ARG A 324 21.45 1.13 15.53
N ASN A 325 22.59 0.45 15.61
CA ASN A 325 22.92 -0.44 16.73
C ASN A 325 21.96 -1.64 16.89
N SER A 326 21.32 -2.10 15.81
CA SER A 326 20.55 -3.35 15.82
C SER A 326 21.47 -4.56 15.95
N ARG A 327 21.01 -5.60 16.65
CA ARG A 327 21.88 -6.73 17.07
C ARG A 327 21.16 -8.08 17.00
N LEU A 328 21.93 -9.12 16.67
CA LEU A 328 21.63 -10.50 17.05
C LEU A 328 22.37 -10.83 18.33
N MET A 329 21.65 -11.24 19.37
CA MET A 329 22.20 -11.72 20.63
C MET A 329 22.18 -13.25 20.67
N ILE A 330 23.23 -13.85 21.24
CA ILE A 330 23.32 -15.29 21.48
C ILE A 330 23.41 -15.53 22.99
N ILE A 331 22.45 -16.29 23.51
CA ILE A 331 22.30 -16.61 24.93
C ILE A 331 22.51 -18.10 25.13
N ASP A 332 23.41 -18.46 26.04
CA ASP A 332 23.57 -19.82 26.55
C ASP A 332 22.51 -20.08 27.62
N SER A 333 21.64 -21.04 27.33
CA SER A 333 20.56 -21.50 28.21
C SER A 333 20.79 -22.91 28.75
N SER A 334 22.01 -23.44 28.68
CA SER A 334 22.36 -24.78 29.20
C SER A 334 21.96 -24.94 30.68
N ASP A 335 22.24 -23.92 31.51
CA ASP A 335 21.65 -23.71 32.83
C ASP A 335 20.37 -22.88 32.71
N LYS A 336 19.21 -23.55 32.84
CA LYS A 336 17.88 -22.93 32.70
C LYS A 336 17.57 -21.93 33.82
N GLU A 337 18.20 -22.05 34.98
CA GLU A 337 18.02 -21.11 36.09
C GLU A 337 18.84 -19.84 35.91
N ASN A 338 19.99 -19.94 35.22
CA ASN A 338 20.95 -18.86 35.04
C ASN A 338 21.37 -18.71 33.57
N PRO A 339 20.44 -18.40 32.65
CA PRO A 339 20.81 -18.11 31.27
C PRO A 339 21.72 -16.87 31.21
N LYS A 340 22.59 -16.82 30.21
CA LYS A 340 23.53 -15.70 30.04
C LYS A 340 23.78 -15.38 28.57
N GLU A 341 23.84 -14.10 28.23
CA GLU A 341 24.40 -13.68 26.95
C GLU A 341 25.88 -14.10 26.88
N ILE A 342 26.28 -14.71 25.76
CA ILE A 342 27.67 -15.11 25.51
C ILE A 342 28.34 -14.28 24.41
N SER A 343 27.55 -13.72 23.49
CA SER A 343 28.02 -12.83 22.43
C SER A 343 26.85 -12.12 21.75
N ASN A 344 27.15 -11.06 21.00
CA ASN A 344 26.24 -10.44 20.07
C ASN A 344 26.96 -10.09 18.76
N CYS A 345 26.19 -9.79 17.73
CA CYS A 345 26.64 -9.33 16.42
C CYS A 345 25.79 -8.14 16.01
N GLU A 346 26.42 -7.05 15.58
CA GLU A 346 25.69 -5.93 14.98
C GLU A 346 25.14 -6.32 13.61
N ILE A 347 23.97 -5.78 13.30
CA ILE A 347 23.18 -6.07 12.11
C ILE A 347 22.89 -4.76 11.40
N TYR A 348 22.95 -4.80 10.07
CA TYR A 348 22.55 -3.70 9.21
C TYR A 348 21.03 -3.49 9.25
N GLY A 349 20.57 -2.24 9.41
CA GLY A 349 19.15 -1.94 9.43
C GLY A 349 18.45 -2.33 10.74
N GLY A 350 17.14 -2.59 10.68
CA GLY A 350 16.33 -2.99 11.84
C GLY A 350 16.19 -4.52 11.92
N ALA A 351 16.82 -5.16 12.90
CA ALA A 351 16.72 -6.60 13.12
C ALA A 351 15.33 -7.01 13.63
N TRP A 352 14.57 -7.75 12.81
CA TRP A 352 13.17 -8.05 13.10
C TRP A 352 12.92 -9.54 13.38
N GLU A 353 12.64 -10.34 12.36
CA GLU A 353 12.39 -11.78 12.49
C GLU A 353 13.63 -12.62 12.22
N ILE A 354 13.66 -13.84 12.78
CA ILE A 354 14.79 -14.75 12.72
C ILE A 354 14.37 -16.12 12.20
N ASP A 355 15.17 -16.66 11.26
CA ASP A 355 15.19 -18.10 10.98
C ASP A 355 16.61 -18.66 11.04
N TYR A 356 16.73 -19.99 11.10
CA TYR A 356 17.98 -20.70 11.30
C TYR A 356 18.04 -21.95 10.43
N GLU A 357 19.13 -22.10 9.68
CA GLU A 357 19.44 -23.33 8.93
C GLU A 357 20.93 -23.65 9.09
N ASP A 358 21.23 -24.93 9.38
CA ASP A 358 22.58 -25.44 9.63
C ASP A 358 23.37 -24.72 10.74
N SER A 359 24.25 -23.77 10.39
CA SER A 359 25.05 -22.94 11.30
C SER A 359 24.81 -21.44 11.09
N TYR A 360 23.87 -21.07 10.23
CA TYR A 360 23.59 -19.69 9.86
C TYR A 360 22.28 -19.22 10.48
N VAL A 361 22.32 -17.99 10.99
CA VAL A 361 21.15 -17.24 11.43
C VAL A 361 20.81 -16.24 10.33
N PHE A 362 19.54 -16.21 9.92
CA PHE A 362 18.99 -15.30 8.94
C PHE A 362 18.10 -14.31 9.69
N VAL A 363 18.31 -13.02 9.48
CA VAL A 363 17.58 -11.96 10.17
C VAL A 363 16.96 -11.04 9.14
N SER A 364 15.64 -10.82 9.18
CA SER A 364 14.99 -9.83 8.32
C SER A 364 15.31 -8.41 8.78
N ASN A 365 15.43 -7.49 7.80
CA ASN A 365 15.84 -6.12 8.03
C ASN A 365 14.71 -5.13 7.70
N LEU A 366 14.21 -4.37 8.67
CA LEU A 366 13.11 -3.41 8.44
C LEU A 366 13.46 -2.30 7.45
N SER A 367 14.74 -1.97 7.28
CA SER A 367 15.23 -1.07 6.23
C SER A 367 15.31 -1.72 4.84
N GLY A 368 14.87 -2.98 4.72
CA GLY A 368 14.91 -3.80 3.52
C GLY A 368 15.95 -4.92 3.58
N GLY A 369 15.53 -6.11 3.14
CA GLY A 369 16.37 -7.28 2.90
C GLY A 369 16.57 -8.20 4.10
N MET A 370 17.76 -8.80 4.20
CA MET A 370 18.12 -9.69 5.31
C MET A 370 19.63 -9.70 5.57
N SER A 371 20.00 -10.04 6.79
CA SER A 371 21.37 -10.30 7.21
C SER A 371 21.59 -11.79 7.45
N ILE A 372 22.72 -12.32 6.97
CA ILE A 372 23.08 -13.74 7.11
C ILE A 372 24.35 -13.84 7.93
N ILE A 373 24.25 -14.52 9.06
CA ILE A 373 25.26 -14.50 10.12
C ILE A 373 25.74 -15.92 10.36
N ASP A 374 27.03 -16.14 10.19
CA ASP A 374 27.67 -17.40 10.57
C ASP A 374 27.77 -17.47 12.10
N THR A 375 27.19 -18.52 12.66
CA THR A 375 27.17 -18.79 14.08
C THR A 375 27.81 -20.14 14.41
N GLU A 376 28.70 -20.68 13.57
CA GLU A 376 29.45 -21.90 13.90
C GLU A 376 30.21 -21.74 15.24
N ASP A 377 30.90 -20.61 15.41
CA ASP A 377 31.44 -20.19 16.71
C ASP A 377 30.45 -19.27 17.43
N LYS A 378 29.65 -19.86 18.34
CA LYS A 378 28.64 -19.15 19.13
C LYS A 378 29.20 -18.06 20.05
N SER A 379 30.52 -18.00 20.26
CA SER A 379 31.16 -16.93 21.06
C SER A 379 31.66 -15.76 20.21
N ASN A 380 31.65 -15.93 18.89
CA ASN A 380 32.13 -14.96 17.92
C ASN A 380 31.32 -15.08 16.61
N PRO A 381 30.00 -14.77 16.65
CA PRO A 381 29.17 -14.72 15.46
C PRO A 381 29.71 -13.68 14.47
N LYS A 382 29.62 -13.96 13.18
CA LYS A 382 30.16 -13.08 12.14
C LYS A 382 29.11 -12.81 11.06
N PRO A 383 28.90 -11.55 10.66
CA PRO A 383 28.16 -11.26 9.44
C PRO A 383 28.86 -11.97 8.28
N SER A 384 28.13 -12.83 7.58
CA SER A 384 28.63 -13.49 6.37
C SER A 384 28.37 -12.62 5.15
N PHE A 385 27.15 -12.09 5.03
CA PHE A 385 26.73 -11.15 3.98
C PHE A 385 25.36 -10.54 4.32
N ASN A 386 25.05 -9.41 3.70
CA ASN A 386 23.73 -8.79 3.74
C ASN A 386 23.11 -8.77 2.35
N ILE A 387 21.79 -8.90 2.30
CA ILE A 387 20.96 -8.72 1.13
C ILE A 387 20.10 -7.49 1.39
N LYS A 388 20.02 -6.53 0.46
CA LYS A 388 19.18 -5.33 0.56
C LYS A 388 18.04 -5.31 -0.47
N THR A 389 16.80 -5.54 -0.07
CA THR A 389 15.64 -5.34 -0.95
C THR A 389 15.15 -3.89 -0.92
N ARG A 390 14.22 -3.53 -1.81
CA ARG A 390 13.64 -2.18 -1.90
C ARG A 390 12.51 -1.95 -0.89
N GLY A 391 11.79 -3.00 -0.49
CA GLY A 391 10.71 -2.91 0.49
C GLY A 391 11.20 -2.96 1.93
N SER A 392 10.24 -3.00 2.88
CA SER A 392 10.51 -3.29 4.29
C SER A 392 10.37 -4.79 4.52
N SER A 393 11.38 -5.41 5.12
CA SER A 393 11.41 -6.85 5.31
C SER A 393 10.83 -7.25 6.66
N TYR A 394 9.61 -7.80 6.65
CA TYR A 394 8.84 -8.12 7.87
C TYR A 394 9.00 -9.56 8.36
N ASP A 395 9.35 -10.51 7.49
CA ASP A 395 9.62 -11.89 7.91
C ASP A 395 10.50 -12.64 6.90
N ILE A 396 11.13 -13.70 7.38
CA ILE A 396 11.95 -14.61 6.59
C ILE A 396 11.63 -16.06 6.98
N ALA A 397 11.43 -16.92 5.99
CA ALA A 397 11.52 -18.36 6.15
C ALA A 397 12.67 -18.92 5.29
N VAL A 398 13.36 -19.94 5.80
CA VAL A 398 14.45 -20.62 5.10
C VAL A 398 14.12 -22.10 4.99
N SER A 399 14.35 -22.67 3.80
CA SER A 399 14.19 -24.11 3.59
C SER A 399 15.25 -24.63 2.64
N GLY A 400 16.23 -25.36 3.19
CA GLY A 400 17.40 -25.83 2.44
C GLY A 400 18.20 -24.66 1.87
N PHE A 401 18.28 -24.58 0.53
CA PHE A 401 19.05 -23.52 -0.15
C PHE A 401 18.20 -22.34 -0.62
N TYR A 402 17.04 -22.11 -0.03
CA TYR A 402 16.14 -21.04 -0.46
C TYR A 402 15.66 -20.21 0.73
N GLY A 403 15.67 -18.90 0.55
CA GLY A 403 15.05 -17.93 1.45
C GLY A 403 13.74 -17.41 0.85
N TYR A 404 12.75 -17.18 1.71
CA TYR A 404 11.41 -16.71 1.38
C TYR A 404 11.17 -15.45 2.21
N LEU A 405 11.45 -14.29 1.60
CA LEU A 405 11.43 -13.00 2.27
C LEU A 405 10.09 -12.31 2.05
N VAL A 406 9.52 -11.77 3.12
CA VAL A 406 8.33 -10.94 3.09
C VAL A 406 8.76 -9.48 3.03
N ASP A 407 8.71 -8.88 1.84
CA ASP A 407 9.27 -7.55 1.55
C ASP A 407 8.18 -6.47 1.41
N GLY A 408 7.24 -6.45 2.36
CA GLY A 408 6.13 -5.48 2.41
C GLY A 408 5.30 -5.49 1.13
N PHE A 409 5.20 -4.33 0.46
CA PHE A 409 4.47 -4.18 -0.82
C PHE A 409 5.08 -4.94 -1.99
N SER A 410 6.34 -5.34 -1.92
CA SER A 410 6.93 -6.25 -2.92
C SER A 410 6.33 -7.66 -2.82
N GLY A 411 5.70 -8.00 -1.70
CA GLY A 411 5.12 -9.32 -1.44
C GLY A 411 6.17 -10.36 -1.04
N LEU A 412 6.05 -11.59 -1.56
CA LEU A 412 6.99 -12.68 -1.30
C LEU A 412 8.14 -12.68 -2.30
N VAL A 413 9.36 -12.50 -1.83
CA VAL A 413 10.59 -12.60 -2.63
C VAL A 413 11.28 -13.93 -2.35
N ILE A 414 11.45 -14.76 -3.38
CA ILE A 414 12.15 -16.05 -3.27
C ILE A 414 13.59 -15.88 -3.76
N ILE A 415 14.55 -16.27 -2.93
CA ILE A 415 15.99 -16.16 -3.24
C ILE A 415 16.71 -17.51 -3.17
N GLU A 416 17.74 -17.70 -4.00
CA GLU A 416 18.65 -18.85 -3.93
C GLU A 416 19.86 -18.54 -3.04
N LEU A 417 20.12 -19.40 -2.05
CA LEU A 417 21.23 -19.30 -1.09
C LEU A 417 22.41 -20.23 -1.44
N LYS A 418 22.27 -21.11 -2.44
CA LYS A 418 23.27 -22.13 -2.79
C LYS A 418 24.56 -21.52 -3.35
N ASN A 419 25.70 -22.17 -3.07
CA ASN A 419 27.05 -21.90 -3.62
C ASN A 419 27.72 -20.57 -3.24
N ARG A 420 27.17 -19.78 -2.30
CA ARG A 420 27.70 -18.44 -2.02
C ARG A 420 27.96 -18.11 -0.55
N MET A 421 27.82 -19.09 0.35
CA MET A 421 28.20 -18.99 1.78
C MET A 421 29.71 -19.16 2.04
N SER A 422 30.58 -19.02 1.01
CA SER A 422 32.03 -19.25 1.13
C SER A 422 32.89 -17.98 1.19
N GLY A 423 32.30 -16.78 1.23
CA GLY A 423 33.02 -15.53 1.52
C GLY A 423 34.22 -15.21 0.63
N THR A 424 34.22 -15.65 -0.63
CA THR A 424 35.29 -15.32 -1.59
C THR A 424 34.88 -14.13 -2.43
N GLU A 425 35.71 -13.07 -2.45
CA GLU A 425 35.65 -11.95 -3.40
C GLU A 425 35.40 -12.49 -4.83
N SER A 426 34.27 -12.14 -5.44
CA SER A 426 34.03 -12.43 -6.85
C SER A 426 34.65 -11.34 -7.73
N GLU A 427 35.14 -11.72 -8.92
CA GLU A 427 35.45 -10.73 -9.97
C GLU A 427 34.20 -9.86 -10.25
N ASN A 428 34.37 -8.55 -10.40
CA ASN A 428 33.29 -7.60 -10.70
C ASN A 428 32.48 -8.07 -11.91
N ARG A 429 31.19 -8.36 -11.75
CA ARG A 429 30.29 -8.62 -12.87
C ARG A 429 29.66 -7.28 -13.23
N PRO A 430 29.44 -6.99 -14.53
CA PRO A 430 28.80 -5.75 -14.89
C PRO A 430 27.38 -5.68 -14.36
N PRO A 431 26.85 -4.46 -14.13
CA PRO A 431 25.45 -4.28 -13.78
C PRO A 431 24.54 -4.88 -14.86
N LYS A 432 23.27 -5.09 -14.54
CA LYS A 432 22.26 -5.56 -15.47
C LYS A 432 21.19 -4.49 -15.65
N SER A 433 21.11 -3.96 -16.86
CA SER A 433 20.08 -2.98 -17.22
C SER A 433 18.75 -3.68 -17.55
N VAL A 434 17.66 -3.17 -17.01
CA VAL A 434 16.28 -3.63 -17.29
C VAL A 434 15.41 -2.43 -17.62
N ILE A 435 14.75 -2.45 -18.78
CA ILE A 435 13.76 -1.44 -19.17
C ILE A 435 12.37 -2.05 -19.09
N HIS A 436 11.52 -1.48 -18.23
CA HIS A 436 10.07 -1.66 -18.31
C HIS A 436 9.47 -0.53 -19.14
N ILE A 437 8.52 -0.87 -20.02
CA ILE A 437 7.81 0.09 -20.87
C ILE A 437 6.33 0.01 -20.54
N LEU A 438 5.80 1.12 -20.02
CA LEU A 438 4.46 1.18 -19.44
C LEU A 438 3.66 2.30 -20.11
N GLY A 439 2.33 2.15 -20.15
CA GLY A 439 1.40 3.05 -20.83
C GLY A 439 0.32 2.26 -21.58
N ASP A 440 -0.58 2.98 -22.26
CA ASP A 440 -1.69 2.37 -23.00
C ASP A 440 -1.17 1.69 -24.28
N ASN A 441 -0.56 0.50 -24.14
CA ASN A 441 0.03 -0.26 -25.23
C ASN A 441 -1.05 -0.89 -26.12
N LEU A 442 -0.96 -0.61 -27.42
CA LEU A 442 -1.87 -1.07 -28.46
C LEU A 442 -1.19 -2.08 -29.42
N GLY A 443 0.05 -2.48 -29.12
CA GLY A 443 0.84 -3.46 -29.85
C GLY A 443 1.16 -4.71 -29.02
N SER A 444 2.17 -5.47 -29.44
CA SER A 444 2.69 -6.62 -28.68
C SER A 444 3.83 -6.19 -27.76
N GLU A 445 4.29 -7.10 -26.89
CA GLU A 445 5.48 -6.88 -26.05
C GLU A 445 6.76 -6.70 -26.89
N GLU A 446 6.91 -7.44 -28.00
CA GLU A 446 8.08 -7.33 -28.87
C GLU A 446 8.18 -5.97 -29.59
N ILE A 447 7.03 -5.42 -29.98
CA ILE A 447 6.93 -4.13 -30.67
C ILE A 447 5.78 -3.32 -30.06
N PRO A 448 6.04 -2.62 -28.94
CA PRO A 448 5.04 -1.79 -28.29
C PRO A 448 4.58 -0.66 -29.21
N VAL A 449 3.28 -0.38 -29.21
CA VAL A 449 2.67 0.67 -30.02
C VAL A 449 1.89 1.62 -29.11
N PHE A 450 2.20 2.91 -29.16
CA PHE A 450 1.54 3.93 -28.34
C PHE A 450 0.91 5.04 -29.19
N GLN A 451 -0.15 5.64 -28.64
CA GLN A 451 -0.85 6.77 -29.23
C GLN A 451 -0.03 8.06 -29.10
N VAL A 452 0.02 8.85 -30.17
CA VAL A 452 0.69 10.17 -30.14
C VAL A 452 0.05 11.10 -29.10
N ASN A 453 0.87 11.84 -28.38
CA ASN A 453 0.54 12.71 -27.24
C ASN A 453 0.04 12.03 -25.96
N ASN A 454 -0.14 10.70 -25.94
CA ASN A 454 -0.29 9.97 -24.67
C ASN A 454 1.09 9.81 -24.03
N PRO A 455 1.17 9.80 -22.68
CA PRO A 455 2.42 9.51 -22.00
C PRO A 455 2.81 8.04 -22.21
N VAL A 456 4.11 7.82 -22.37
CA VAL A 456 4.75 6.50 -22.34
C VAL A 456 5.81 6.57 -21.25
N TYR A 457 5.86 5.54 -20.42
CA TYR A 457 6.70 5.54 -19.23
C TYR A 457 7.78 4.47 -19.36
N PHE A 458 8.97 4.80 -18.86
CA PHE A 458 10.10 3.90 -18.81
C PHE A 458 10.60 3.80 -17.37
N SER A 459 10.87 2.58 -16.93
CA SER A 459 11.43 2.32 -15.62
C SER A 459 12.70 1.49 -15.70
N ALA A 460 13.70 1.91 -14.94
CA ALA A 460 14.92 1.16 -14.68
C ALA A 460 14.87 0.41 -13.34
N ARG A 461 13.69 0.33 -12.69
CA ARG A 461 13.50 -0.20 -11.33
C ARG A 461 14.12 -1.56 -11.07
N ASP A 462 14.04 -2.46 -12.05
CA ASP A 462 14.60 -3.82 -11.91
C ASP A 462 16.04 -3.93 -12.43
N SER A 463 16.70 -2.79 -12.70
CA SER A 463 18.13 -2.76 -12.97
C SER A 463 18.91 -2.88 -11.67
N PHE A 464 20.03 -3.59 -11.71
CA PHE A 464 20.82 -3.86 -10.52
C PHE A 464 22.28 -4.17 -10.83
N ASP A 465 23.14 -4.02 -9.83
CA ASP A 465 24.49 -4.54 -9.86
C ASP A 465 24.57 -5.93 -9.17
N PRO A 466 25.16 -6.97 -9.79
CA PRO A 466 25.23 -8.31 -9.21
C PRO A 466 26.09 -8.45 -7.95
N GLU A 467 26.92 -7.46 -7.63
CA GLU A 467 27.80 -7.41 -6.47
C GLU A 467 27.23 -6.56 -5.34
N GLY A 468 26.28 -5.66 -5.61
CA GLY A 468 25.69 -4.82 -4.58
C GLY A 468 25.87 -3.33 -4.71
N GLU A 469 26.60 -2.90 -5.73
CA GLU A 469 27.05 -1.53 -5.84
C GLU A 469 25.91 -0.61 -6.30
N ASP A 470 25.98 0.65 -5.86
CA ASP A 470 25.08 1.68 -6.37
C ASP A 470 25.30 1.84 -7.88
N ILE A 471 24.21 1.92 -8.64
CA ILE A 471 24.24 2.10 -10.09
C ILE A 471 23.83 3.51 -10.48
N GLU A 472 24.58 4.13 -11.37
CA GLU A 472 24.17 5.34 -12.06
C GLU A 472 23.33 4.97 -13.30
N ILE A 473 22.17 5.62 -13.47
CA ILE A 473 21.23 5.36 -14.57
C ILE A 473 21.29 6.50 -15.59
N LYS A 474 21.40 6.15 -16.87
CA LYS A 474 21.37 7.11 -17.98
C LYS A 474 20.42 6.64 -19.09
N TRP A 475 19.43 7.47 -19.40
CA TRP A 475 18.48 7.25 -20.50
C TRP A 475 18.89 7.97 -21.79
N ASP A 476 18.75 7.30 -22.94
CA ASP A 476 18.90 7.92 -24.26
C ASP A 476 17.74 7.53 -25.20
N ILE A 477 17.03 8.54 -25.71
CA ILE A 477 15.88 8.37 -26.61
C ILE A 477 16.18 8.98 -27.97
N ASN A 478 16.23 8.12 -28.99
CA ASN A 478 16.52 8.51 -30.36
C ASN A 478 15.33 8.26 -31.28
N ALA A 479 14.95 9.27 -32.06
CA ALA A 479 14.02 9.12 -33.17
C ALA A 479 14.80 8.75 -34.44
N GLU A 480 14.31 7.80 -35.25
CA GLU A 480 14.95 7.42 -36.54
C GLU A 480 15.22 8.63 -37.46
N ASN A 481 14.46 9.72 -37.31
CA ASN A 481 14.58 10.95 -38.10
C ASN A 481 15.16 12.18 -37.34
N SER A 482 15.81 11.96 -36.19
CA SER A 482 16.69 12.91 -35.47
C SER A 482 16.17 14.35 -35.24
N ARG A 483 14.88 14.54 -34.95
CA ARG A 483 14.38 15.87 -34.54
C ARG A 483 14.13 15.92 -33.04
N LYS A 484 14.90 16.74 -32.32
CA LYS A 484 14.80 16.94 -30.85
C LYS A 484 13.45 17.51 -30.38
N ASP A 485 12.62 18.06 -31.29
CA ASP A 485 11.28 18.59 -30.99
C ASP A 485 10.18 17.51 -31.04
N SER A 486 10.54 16.24 -31.15
CA SER A 486 9.60 15.13 -31.37
C SER A 486 9.04 14.51 -30.10
N PHE A 487 9.58 14.83 -28.92
CA PHE A 487 9.09 14.39 -27.62
C PHE A 487 9.42 15.39 -26.50
N SER A 488 8.87 15.18 -25.31
CA SER A 488 9.28 15.85 -24.06
C SER A 488 9.40 14.81 -22.95
N ILE A 489 10.46 14.92 -22.14
CA ILE A 489 10.76 14.02 -21.02
C ILE A 489 10.46 14.75 -19.72
N VAL A 490 9.83 14.06 -18.79
CA VAL A 490 9.74 14.41 -17.36
C VAL A 490 10.44 13.28 -16.62
N GLU A 491 11.57 13.58 -15.99
CA GLU A 491 12.33 12.65 -15.16
C GLU A 491 11.82 12.76 -13.73
N ASP A 492 11.84 11.65 -12.98
CA ASP A 492 11.76 11.73 -11.53
C ASP A 492 13.11 12.16 -10.94
N ASP A 493 13.13 12.58 -9.68
CA ASP A 493 14.35 13.07 -9.03
C ASP A 493 15.44 11.98 -8.90
N SER A 494 15.05 10.69 -8.99
CA SER A 494 15.97 9.55 -8.93
C SER A 494 16.66 9.24 -10.26
N GLY A 495 16.07 9.66 -11.39
CA GLY A 495 16.47 9.25 -12.75
C GLY A 495 16.08 7.81 -13.11
N GLU A 496 15.50 7.04 -12.18
CA GLU A 496 15.05 5.66 -12.39
C GLU A 496 13.83 5.60 -13.31
N LYS A 497 12.95 6.61 -13.25
CA LYS A 497 11.70 6.66 -13.99
C LYS A 497 11.66 7.88 -14.88
N ILE A 498 11.26 7.67 -16.13
CA ILE A 498 11.02 8.79 -17.07
C ILE A 498 9.66 8.65 -17.75
N GLY A 499 8.91 9.76 -17.76
CA GLY A 499 7.67 9.91 -18.52
C GLY A 499 7.94 10.67 -19.82
N VAL A 500 7.48 10.14 -20.96
CA VAL A 500 7.78 10.71 -22.28
C VAL A 500 6.50 10.94 -23.07
N ILE A 501 6.30 12.17 -23.52
CA ILE A 501 5.19 12.54 -24.41
C ILE A 501 5.73 12.66 -25.83
N PHE A 502 5.41 11.69 -26.68
CA PHE A 502 5.79 11.70 -28.09
C PHE A 502 4.80 12.52 -28.92
N LYS A 503 5.31 13.52 -29.64
CA LYS A 503 4.52 14.53 -30.38
C LYS A 503 4.39 14.23 -31.87
N LYS A 504 5.10 13.21 -32.37
CA LYS A 504 5.15 12.85 -33.79
C LYS A 504 5.11 11.34 -33.95
N GLU A 505 4.53 10.89 -35.05
CA GLU A 505 4.55 9.47 -35.44
C GLU A 505 5.96 9.03 -35.86
N GLY A 506 6.27 7.76 -35.62
CA GLY A 506 7.52 7.14 -36.05
C GLY A 506 8.01 6.05 -35.12
N SER A 507 9.13 5.45 -35.49
CA SER A 507 9.86 4.51 -34.64
C SER A 507 10.85 5.27 -33.76
N TYR A 508 10.90 4.89 -32.49
CA TYR A 508 11.77 5.47 -31.49
C TYR A 508 12.52 4.36 -30.78
N SER A 509 13.75 4.67 -30.44
CA SER A 509 14.66 3.75 -29.80
C SER A 509 15.04 4.28 -28.43
N VAL A 510 14.76 3.52 -27.39
CA VAL A 510 15.03 3.86 -26.00
C VAL A 510 16.16 2.99 -25.50
N SER A 511 17.23 3.62 -25.02
CA SER A 511 18.40 2.94 -24.48
C SER A 511 18.56 3.32 -23.02
N LEU A 512 18.99 2.34 -22.22
CA LEU A 512 19.31 2.49 -20.81
C LEU A 512 20.74 2.01 -20.61
N GLU A 513 21.57 2.88 -20.05
CA GLU A 513 22.91 2.56 -19.56
C GLU A 513 22.89 2.53 -18.03
N THR A 514 23.48 1.49 -17.45
CA THR A 514 23.72 1.38 -16.00
C THR A 514 25.22 1.25 -15.75
N ASP A 515 25.75 2.02 -14.81
CA ASP A 515 27.19 2.11 -14.48
C ASP A 515 27.41 1.91 -12.97
N ASP A 516 28.26 0.96 -12.58
CA ASP A 516 28.66 0.69 -11.18
C ASP A 516 29.95 1.46 -10.78
N GLY A 517 30.47 2.31 -11.68
CA GLY A 517 31.75 3.03 -11.52
C GLY A 517 32.99 2.24 -11.99
N LYS A 518 32.84 0.94 -12.31
CA LYS A 518 33.89 0.04 -12.82
C LYS A 518 33.57 -0.53 -14.20
N SER A 519 32.30 -0.71 -14.51
CA SER A 519 31.78 -1.36 -15.69
C SER A 519 30.35 -0.91 -15.99
N THR A 520 29.92 -1.08 -17.24
CA THR A 520 28.60 -0.66 -17.69
C THR A 520 27.86 -1.78 -18.39
N ASP A 521 26.54 -1.72 -18.31
CA ASP A 521 25.62 -2.47 -19.17
C ASP A 521 24.72 -1.51 -19.93
N ASN A 522 24.26 -1.96 -21.09
CA ASN A 522 23.54 -1.14 -22.05
C ASN A 522 22.48 -1.99 -22.75
N ILE A 523 21.21 -1.67 -22.54
CA ILE A 523 20.08 -2.31 -23.24
C ILE A 523 19.34 -1.29 -24.10
N LYS A 524 18.77 -1.78 -25.21
CA LYS A 524 18.00 -0.97 -26.16
C LYS A 524 16.68 -1.64 -26.52
N LYS A 525 15.60 -0.87 -26.50
CA LYS A 525 14.25 -1.28 -26.94
C LYS A 525 13.73 -0.33 -28.02
N GLU A 526 12.92 -0.88 -28.92
CA GLU A 526 12.26 -0.11 -29.99
C GLU A 526 10.76 0.00 -29.66
N ILE A 527 10.18 1.17 -29.90
CA ILE A 527 8.75 1.42 -29.78
C ILE A 527 8.22 2.14 -31.02
N ILE A 528 6.93 2.03 -31.27
CA ILE A 528 6.27 2.72 -32.39
C ILE A 528 5.22 3.69 -31.86
N ILE A 529 5.30 4.95 -32.28
CA ILE A 529 4.29 5.97 -32.01
C ILE A 529 3.43 6.16 -33.25
N LYS A 530 2.11 6.05 -33.09
CA LYS A 530 1.13 6.21 -34.17
C LYS A 530 0.04 7.19 -33.77
N ASP A 531 -0.52 7.88 -34.75
CA ASP A 531 -1.80 8.55 -34.60
C ASP A 531 -2.91 7.56 -34.97
N ILE A 532 -3.37 6.83 -33.97
CA ILE A 532 -4.46 5.87 -34.10
C ILE A 532 -5.72 6.70 -33.96
N SER A 533 -6.47 6.84 -35.06
CA SER A 533 -7.80 7.43 -35.00
C SER A 533 -8.70 6.46 -34.21
N PRO A 534 -9.05 6.79 -32.96
CA PRO A 534 -9.86 5.91 -32.14
C PRO A 534 -11.24 5.77 -32.78
N SER A 535 -11.93 4.66 -32.47
CA SER A 535 -13.28 4.37 -32.96
C SER A 535 -14.34 5.28 -32.31
N VAL A 536 -14.13 6.60 -32.37
CA VAL A 536 -15.04 7.62 -31.85
C VAL A 536 -15.30 8.71 -32.90
N ASP A 537 -16.48 9.30 -32.85
CA ASP A 537 -16.95 10.38 -33.71
C ASP A 537 -17.11 11.64 -32.85
N ILE A 538 -16.04 12.46 -32.82
CA ILE A 538 -15.98 13.71 -32.04
C ILE A 538 -17.01 14.71 -32.58
N LYS A 539 -17.88 15.19 -31.70
CA LYS A 539 -18.97 16.14 -32.02
C LYS A 539 -18.62 17.57 -31.72
N LYS A 540 -18.06 17.82 -30.54
CA LYS A 540 -17.61 19.13 -30.11
C LYS A 540 -16.49 18.96 -29.11
N THR A 541 -15.55 19.90 -29.14
CA THR A 541 -14.45 19.94 -28.18
C THR A 541 -14.59 21.21 -27.36
N HIS A 542 -14.37 21.08 -26.05
CA HIS A 542 -14.45 22.15 -25.09
C HIS A 542 -13.07 22.44 -24.52
N ASP A 543 -12.76 23.71 -24.36
CA ASP A 543 -11.58 24.21 -23.65
C ASP A 543 -12.08 24.88 -22.37
N PHE A 544 -11.61 24.43 -21.22
CA PHE A 544 -12.03 24.94 -19.91
C PHE A 544 -10.94 24.73 -18.87
N LYS A 545 -11.17 25.20 -17.64
CA LYS A 545 -10.25 25.06 -16.54
C LYS A 545 -10.87 24.28 -15.40
N ILE A 546 -10.04 23.49 -14.73
CA ILE A 546 -10.35 22.78 -13.50
C ILE A 546 -9.41 23.29 -12.41
N GLU A 547 -9.98 23.66 -11.29
CA GLU A 547 -9.21 23.91 -10.06
C GLU A 547 -9.40 22.71 -9.14
N ILE A 548 -8.28 22.17 -8.64
CA ILE A 548 -8.21 21.12 -7.64
C ILE A 548 -7.57 21.74 -6.41
N GLU A 549 -8.31 21.87 -5.32
CA GLU A 549 -7.88 22.56 -4.10
C GLU A 549 -8.07 21.67 -2.88
N TYR A 550 -6.99 21.42 -2.16
CA TYR A 550 -6.99 20.66 -0.90
C TYR A 550 -6.67 21.62 0.25
N VAL A 551 -7.50 21.60 1.30
CA VAL A 551 -7.36 22.46 2.48
C VAL A 551 -7.26 21.61 3.74
N LEU A 552 -6.25 21.87 4.56
CA LEU A 552 -6.09 21.29 5.90
C LEU A 552 -6.33 22.36 6.95
N LYS A 553 -7.29 22.13 7.85
CA LYS A 553 -7.57 22.99 9.00
C LYS A 553 -7.17 22.27 10.27
N ASN A 554 -6.33 22.90 11.09
CA ASN A 554 -6.02 22.39 12.43
C ASN A 554 -7.12 22.86 13.41
N THR A 555 -8.09 21.99 13.71
CA THR A 555 -9.17 22.28 14.66
C THR A 555 -8.84 21.83 16.09
N GLY A 556 -7.65 21.30 16.29
CA GLY A 556 -7.16 20.72 17.53
C GLY A 556 -6.57 21.73 18.51
N ARG A 557 -5.63 21.24 19.33
CA ARG A 557 -4.91 22.04 20.35
C ARG A 557 -3.39 21.92 20.24
N THR A 558 -2.92 21.05 19.36
CA THR A 558 -1.52 20.73 19.13
C THR A 558 -1.10 21.30 17.78
N ASP A 559 0.14 21.74 17.67
CA ASP A 559 0.71 22.18 16.39
C ASP A 559 0.92 20.95 15.50
N LEU A 560 0.71 21.11 14.19
CA LEU A 560 1.10 20.10 13.19
C LEU A 560 2.44 20.53 12.58
N GLU A 561 3.30 19.57 12.27
CA GLU A 561 4.66 19.78 11.75
C GLU A 561 4.89 18.93 10.49
N ASN A 562 5.99 19.14 9.78
CA ASN A 562 6.36 18.38 8.56
C ASN A 562 5.22 18.34 7.52
N LEU A 563 4.61 19.50 7.28
CA LEU A 563 3.42 19.65 6.46
C LEU A 563 3.75 19.35 5.00
N ARG A 564 3.12 18.33 4.44
CA ARG A 564 3.18 18.00 3.02
C ARG A 564 1.79 17.76 2.46
N CYS A 565 1.58 18.04 1.17
CA CYS A 565 0.34 17.69 0.48
C CYS A 565 0.63 17.11 -0.89
N PHE A 566 -0.08 16.06 -1.27
CA PHE A 566 0.04 15.43 -2.57
C PHE A 566 -1.23 15.60 -3.38
N ILE A 567 -1.09 16.05 -4.62
CA ILE A 567 -2.22 16.24 -5.56
C ILE A 567 -1.92 15.54 -6.89
N SER A 568 -2.83 14.67 -7.33
CA SER A 568 -2.74 14.06 -8.66
C SER A 568 -2.94 15.08 -9.77
N ILE A 569 -2.03 15.08 -10.73
CA ILE A 569 -2.08 15.93 -11.90
C ILE A 569 -2.73 15.14 -13.05
N PRO A 570 -3.87 15.61 -13.60
CA PRO A 570 -4.46 15.02 -14.80
C PRO A 570 -3.44 14.92 -15.93
N GLN A 571 -3.49 13.83 -16.70
CA GLN A 571 -2.57 13.59 -17.83
C GLN A 571 -3.30 13.48 -19.17
N ASN A 572 -2.57 13.43 -20.29
CA ASN A 572 -3.17 13.25 -21.61
C ASN A 572 -3.70 11.81 -21.77
N ILE A 573 -4.95 11.70 -22.22
CA ILE A 573 -5.58 10.44 -22.60
C ILE A 573 -6.32 10.70 -23.92
N VAL A 574 -5.57 10.79 -25.02
CA VAL A 574 -6.15 11.07 -26.35
C VAL A 574 -6.99 9.87 -26.79
N PRO A 575 -8.24 10.10 -27.27
CA PRO A 575 -8.86 11.39 -27.61
C PRO A 575 -9.67 12.02 -26.47
N TYR A 576 -9.86 11.32 -25.36
CA TYR A 576 -10.82 11.62 -24.29
C TYR A 576 -10.47 12.86 -23.48
N GLN A 577 -9.18 13.10 -23.25
CA GLN A 577 -8.66 14.15 -22.40
C GLN A 577 -7.33 14.65 -22.93
N LYS A 578 -7.17 15.98 -22.97
CA LYS A 578 -5.90 16.62 -23.25
C LYS A 578 -5.65 17.74 -22.26
N ILE A 579 -4.46 17.74 -21.70
CA ILE A 579 -3.98 18.71 -20.73
C ILE A 579 -3.04 19.65 -21.47
N ASN A 580 -3.42 20.92 -21.55
CA ASN A 580 -2.64 21.93 -22.27
C ASN A 580 -1.53 22.49 -21.38
N ASN A 581 -1.86 22.75 -20.11
CA ASN A 581 -0.97 23.30 -19.10
C ASN A 581 -1.58 23.09 -17.71
N PHE A 582 -0.78 23.18 -16.66
CA PHE A 582 -1.25 23.35 -15.29
C PHE A 582 -0.41 24.40 -14.58
N THR A 583 -0.95 25.01 -13.53
CA THR A 583 -0.23 25.98 -12.71
C THR A 583 -0.52 25.75 -11.24
N ILE A 584 0.51 25.85 -10.42
CA ILE A 584 0.41 25.71 -8.96
C ILE A 584 -0.23 26.98 -8.35
N ARG A 585 -1.03 26.76 -7.30
CA ARG A 585 -1.74 27.74 -6.47
C ARG A 585 -1.67 27.27 -5.01
N GLY A 586 -2.02 28.16 -4.08
CA GLY A 586 -2.01 27.85 -2.64
C GLY A 586 -0.94 28.62 -1.88
N ASP A 587 -0.65 28.14 -0.67
CA ASP A 587 0.36 28.69 0.23
C ASP A 587 1.79 28.35 -0.22
N ASP A 588 2.79 29.04 0.35
CA ASP A 588 4.19 28.92 -0.07
C ASP A 588 4.75 27.52 0.24
N ALA A 589 5.03 26.75 -0.82
CA ALA A 589 5.59 25.40 -0.78
C ALA A 589 6.69 25.21 -1.83
N GLU A 590 7.67 24.37 -1.51
CA GLU A 590 8.57 23.78 -2.49
C GLU A 590 7.86 22.63 -3.20
N ILE A 591 7.97 22.56 -4.54
CA ILE A 591 7.21 21.61 -5.36
C ILE A 591 8.14 20.65 -6.07
N SER A 592 7.95 19.36 -5.84
CA SER A 592 8.55 18.27 -6.61
C SER A 592 7.47 17.45 -7.33
N TYR A 593 7.90 16.58 -8.25
CA TYR A 593 7.01 15.74 -9.05
C TYR A 593 7.53 14.31 -9.11
N TYR A 594 6.64 13.34 -9.01
CA TYR A 594 6.99 11.93 -9.11
C TYR A 594 5.84 11.13 -9.72
N TYR A 595 6.16 9.90 -10.11
CA TYR A 595 5.21 8.93 -10.61
C TYR A 595 5.04 7.79 -9.60
N ASP A 596 3.78 7.44 -9.31
CA ASP A 596 3.47 6.26 -8.49
C ASP A 596 3.78 4.94 -9.24
N GLU A 597 3.38 3.79 -8.69
CA GLU A 597 3.59 2.48 -9.35
C GLU A 597 2.69 2.26 -10.57
N ASP A 598 1.56 2.99 -10.65
CA ASP A 598 0.58 2.93 -11.72
C ASP A 598 0.78 4.03 -12.79
N TRP A 599 1.83 4.85 -12.63
CA TRP A 599 2.25 5.93 -13.54
C TRP A 599 1.35 7.16 -13.55
N ASN A 600 0.65 7.40 -12.43
CA ASN A 600 -0.04 8.66 -12.19
C ASN A 600 0.98 9.72 -11.78
N LEU A 601 0.87 10.92 -12.37
CA LEU A 601 1.74 12.05 -12.05
C LEU A 601 1.20 12.78 -10.84
N LEU A 602 2.05 13.01 -9.85
CA LEU A 602 1.66 13.69 -8.61
C LEU A 602 2.56 14.89 -8.35
N ALA A 603 1.96 15.96 -7.82
CA ALA A 603 2.66 17.12 -7.28
C ALA A 603 2.79 16.97 -5.77
N ASP A 604 4.03 17.11 -5.29
CA ASP A 604 4.38 17.19 -3.89
C ASP A 604 4.43 18.65 -3.46
N PHE A 605 3.73 19.01 -2.41
CA PHE A 605 3.78 20.33 -1.80
C PHE A 605 4.48 20.19 -0.46
N GLU A 606 5.75 20.56 -0.39
CA GLU A 606 6.49 20.67 0.88
C GLU A 606 6.40 22.10 1.38
N PHE A 607 5.54 22.32 2.39
CA PHE A 607 5.23 23.68 2.83
C PHE A 607 6.40 24.29 3.60
N THR A 608 6.67 25.56 3.30
CA THR A 608 7.74 26.32 3.96
C THR A 608 7.39 26.75 5.39
N GLU A 609 6.13 26.58 5.80
CA GLU A 609 5.70 26.82 7.18
C GLU A 609 6.06 25.62 8.06
N ASP A 610 6.93 25.86 9.04
CA ASP A 610 7.42 24.80 9.94
C ASP A 610 6.28 24.14 10.76
N LYS A 611 5.23 24.91 11.12
CA LYS A 611 4.13 24.44 11.97
C LYS A 611 2.76 25.05 11.64
N LEU A 612 1.73 24.22 11.51
CA LEU A 612 0.33 24.66 11.42
C LEU A 612 -0.31 24.73 12.81
N LYS A 613 -0.55 25.95 13.29
CA LYS A 613 -1.10 26.19 14.64
C LYS A 613 -2.60 25.90 14.75
N PRO A 614 -3.12 25.58 15.96
CA PRO A 614 -4.54 25.47 16.23
C PRO A 614 -5.36 26.68 15.76
N GLY A 615 -6.39 26.41 14.97
CA GLY A 615 -7.30 27.39 14.37
C GLY A 615 -6.85 27.95 13.02
N ASN A 616 -5.64 27.59 12.55
CA ASN A 616 -5.16 27.98 11.23
C ASN A 616 -5.47 26.90 10.18
N GLU A 617 -5.34 27.29 8.92
CA GLU A 617 -5.50 26.42 7.76
C GLU A 617 -4.38 26.64 6.75
N ILE A 618 -4.12 25.63 5.93
CA ILE A 618 -3.14 25.66 4.84
C ILE A 618 -3.72 25.01 3.59
N THR A 619 -3.34 25.51 2.42
CA THR A 619 -3.95 25.15 1.14
C THR A 619 -2.90 24.77 0.09
N ALA A 620 -3.11 23.63 -0.57
CA ALA A 620 -2.45 23.25 -1.81
C ALA A 620 -3.47 23.24 -2.95
N ALA A 621 -3.14 23.83 -4.10
CA ALA A 621 -4.05 23.83 -5.24
C ALA A 621 -3.34 23.78 -6.60
N ILE A 622 -4.00 23.20 -7.59
CA ILE A 622 -3.58 23.24 -8.99
C ILE A 622 -4.72 23.69 -9.90
N GLU A 623 -4.42 24.62 -10.81
CA GLU A 623 -5.33 25.02 -11.88
C GLU A 623 -4.86 24.37 -13.19
N VAL A 624 -5.71 23.57 -13.81
CA VAL A 624 -5.42 22.76 -15.00
C VAL A 624 -6.22 23.28 -16.19
N GLU A 625 -5.54 23.54 -17.31
CA GLU A 625 -6.16 23.89 -18.59
C GLU A 625 -6.46 22.63 -19.40
N VAL A 626 -7.74 22.32 -19.54
CA VAL A 626 -8.24 21.05 -20.06
C VAL A 626 -8.92 21.25 -21.41
N LYS A 627 -8.71 20.27 -22.30
CA LYS A 627 -9.44 20.09 -23.55
C LYS A 627 -10.08 18.71 -23.59
N MET A 628 -11.40 18.65 -23.64
CA MET A 628 -12.15 17.38 -23.71
C MET A 628 -13.22 17.40 -24.82
N PRO A 629 -13.41 16.30 -25.57
CA PRO A 629 -14.47 16.18 -26.54
C PRO A 629 -15.74 15.52 -26.01
N GLU A 630 -16.88 16.00 -26.51
CA GLU A 630 -18.10 15.21 -26.65
C GLU A 630 -17.96 14.29 -27.88
N PHE A 631 -18.20 12.99 -27.74
CA PHE A 631 -18.07 12.03 -28.84
C PHE A 631 -19.14 10.93 -28.79
N TYR A 632 -19.24 10.16 -29.86
CA TYR A 632 -19.93 8.87 -29.88
C TYR A 632 -18.93 7.76 -30.15
N TYR A 633 -19.11 6.59 -29.54
CA TYR A 633 -18.43 5.39 -30.00
C TYR A 633 -18.97 4.94 -31.36
N ASN A 634 -18.07 4.77 -32.33
CA ASN A 634 -18.38 4.07 -33.57
C ASN A 634 -18.53 2.58 -33.24
N PRO A 635 -19.54 1.87 -33.76
CA PRO A 635 -19.66 0.43 -33.54
C PRO A 635 -18.45 -0.31 -34.15
N PRO A 636 -18.03 -1.44 -33.58
CA PRO A 636 -16.86 -2.15 -34.07
C PRO A 636 -17.13 -2.72 -35.47
N GLU A 637 -16.08 -2.93 -36.26
CA GLU A 637 -16.21 -3.63 -37.53
C GLU A 637 -16.82 -5.03 -37.32
N LYS A 638 -17.64 -5.49 -38.28
CA LYS A 638 -18.32 -6.78 -38.17
C LYS A 638 -17.31 -7.93 -38.19
N GLY A 639 -17.13 -8.61 -37.06
CA GLY A 639 -16.26 -9.78 -36.92
C GLY A 639 -16.15 -10.26 -35.48
N MET A 640 -15.41 -11.34 -35.27
CA MET A 640 -14.98 -11.74 -33.93
C MET A 640 -13.81 -10.83 -33.53
N LEU A 641 -14.00 -10.02 -32.48
CA LEU A 641 -12.95 -9.21 -31.88
C LEU A 641 -12.10 -10.11 -30.97
N ASN A 642 -10.79 -10.15 -31.19
CA ASN A 642 -9.86 -10.93 -30.36
C ASN A 642 -8.73 -10.03 -29.87
N TYR A 643 -8.22 -10.35 -28.69
CA TYR A 643 -6.96 -9.81 -28.19
C TYR A 643 -5.78 -10.41 -28.96
N GLU A 644 -4.66 -9.70 -28.98
CA GLU A 644 -3.40 -10.24 -29.49
C GLU A 644 -2.88 -11.33 -28.55
N GLU A 645 -2.17 -12.32 -29.08
CA GLU A 645 -1.76 -13.52 -28.32
C GLU A 645 -0.75 -13.23 -27.20
N ASP A 646 -0.03 -12.10 -27.28
CA ASP A 646 1.03 -11.66 -26.35
C ASP A 646 0.77 -10.23 -25.80
N ASP A 647 -0.49 -9.88 -25.56
CA ASP A 647 -0.85 -8.59 -24.96
C ASP A 647 -0.61 -8.63 -23.44
N ILE A 648 0.46 -7.97 -22.98
CA ILE A 648 0.87 -7.92 -21.56
C ILE A 648 -0.23 -7.38 -20.62
N ASP A 649 -1.13 -6.53 -21.13
CA ASP A 649 -2.25 -6.01 -20.34
C ASP A 649 -3.26 -7.11 -19.97
N MET A 650 -3.27 -8.24 -20.70
CA MET A 650 -4.14 -9.37 -20.37
C MET A 650 -3.76 -9.95 -19.01
N ASP A 651 -2.48 -10.23 -18.79
CA ASP A 651 -2.03 -10.83 -17.52
C ASP A 651 -2.21 -9.85 -16.36
N LEU A 652 -1.89 -8.57 -16.57
CA LEU A 652 -1.98 -7.53 -15.55
C LEU A 652 -3.43 -7.20 -15.16
N TYR A 653 -4.32 -7.02 -16.15
CA TYR A 653 -5.63 -6.45 -15.91
C TYR A 653 -6.79 -7.45 -16.05
N THR A 654 -6.50 -8.76 -16.11
CA THR A 654 -7.51 -9.82 -15.91
C THR A 654 -7.33 -10.63 -14.62
N GLY A 655 -6.20 -10.44 -13.92
CA GLY A 655 -5.96 -11.04 -12.60
C GLY A 655 -6.90 -10.54 -11.51
N ASP A 656 -7.00 -11.29 -10.42
CA ASP A 656 -7.68 -10.83 -9.21
C ASP A 656 -6.91 -9.68 -8.54
N ASP A 657 -7.65 -8.91 -7.77
CA ASP A 657 -7.12 -7.86 -6.90
C ASP A 657 -7.83 -7.95 -5.55
N PHE A 658 -7.47 -7.08 -4.60
CA PHE A 658 -8.02 -7.12 -3.25
C PHE A 658 -9.54 -7.01 -3.23
N PHE A 659 -10.10 -5.86 -3.61
CA PHE A 659 -11.56 -5.67 -3.67
C PHE A 659 -12.17 -6.21 -4.96
N ILE A 660 -11.36 -6.38 -6.01
CA ILE A 660 -11.76 -6.99 -7.26
C ILE A 660 -11.43 -8.49 -7.17
N ASP A 661 -12.17 -9.21 -6.32
CA ASP A 661 -12.02 -10.65 -6.13
C ASP A 661 -12.61 -11.43 -7.31
N SER A 662 -12.05 -11.21 -8.51
CA SER A 662 -12.50 -11.78 -9.78
C SER A 662 -12.35 -13.31 -9.85
N ASP A 663 -11.47 -13.87 -9.03
CA ASP A 663 -11.25 -15.31 -8.86
C ASP A 663 -12.24 -15.95 -7.86
N ASN A 664 -13.07 -15.15 -7.18
CA ASN A 664 -14.06 -15.65 -6.24
C ASN A 664 -15.09 -16.54 -6.97
N PRO A 665 -15.36 -17.78 -6.49
CA PRO A 665 -16.33 -18.68 -7.13
C PRO A 665 -17.70 -18.05 -7.38
N VAL A 666 -18.18 -17.18 -6.48
CA VAL A 666 -19.46 -16.49 -6.64
C VAL A 666 -19.43 -15.52 -7.83
N ILE A 667 -18.33 -14.79 -8.01
CA ILE A 667 -18.12 -13.89 -9.14
C ILE A 667 -17.97 -14.68 -10.44
N ILE A 668 -17.16 -15.74 -10.45
CA ILE A 668 -16.97 -16.60 -11.63
C ILE A 668 -18.30 -17.20 -12.07
N GLU A 669 -19.05 -17.83 -11.16
CA GLU A 669 -20.34 -18.45 -11.47
C GLU A 669 -21.36 -17.43 -11.97
N LYS A 670 -21.44 -16.26 -11.32
CA LYS A 670 -22.35 -15.19 -11.74
C LYS A 670 -21.99 -14.67 -13.13
N THR A 671 -20.71 -14.39 -13.35
CA THR A 671 -20.18 -13.91 -14.62
C THR A 671 -20.47 -14.91 -15.74
N ALA A 672 -20.16 -16.20 -15.54
CA ALA A 672 -20.46 -17.25 -16.50
C ALA A 672 -21.97 -17.33 -16.82
N SER A 673 -22.84 -17.16 -15.82
CA SER A 673 -24.30 -17.13 -16.02
C SER A 673 -24.77 -15.91 -16.81
N VAL A 674 -24.15 -14.73 -16.63
CA VAL A 674 -24.52 -13.49 -17.34
C VAL A 674 -24.01 -13.52 -18.79
N VAL A 675 -22.78 -14.00 -18.98
CA VAL A 675 -22.12 -14.05 -20.29
C VAL A 675 -22.72 -15.14 -21.19
N GLY A 676 -22.95 -16.34 -20.64
CA GLY A 676 -23.42 -17.51 -21.37
C GLY A 676 -22.39 -18.00 -22.39
N ASN A 677 -22.81 -18.27 -23.63
CA ASN A 677 -21.93 -18.75 -24.71
C ASN A 677 -21.35 -17.62 -25.59
N GLU A 678 -21.44 -16.36 -25.14
CA GLU A 678 -20.90 -15.23 -25.90
C GLU A 678 -19.37 -15.26 -25.91
N LYS A 679 -18.78 -14.87 -27.04
CA LYS A 679 -17.34 -14.85 -27.24
C LYS A 679 -16.81 -13.51 -27.69
N ASN A 680 -17.67 -12.58 -28.08
CA ASN A 680 -17.27 -11.24 -28.49
C ASN A 680 -17.04 -10.37 -27.24
N PRO A 681 -15.79 -9.93 -26.95
CA PRO A 681 -15.48 -9.12 -25.76
C PRO A 681 -16.37 -7.88 -25.60
N TYR A 682 -16.74 -7.23 -26.71
CA TYR A 682 -17.65 -6.08 -26.69
C TYR A 682 -19.04 -6.46 -26.16
N GLU A 683 -19.61 -7.57 -26.64
CA GLU A 683 -20.94 -8.03 -26.19
C GLU A 683 -20.90 -8.60 -24.77
N ILE A 684 -19.77 -9.21 -24.38
CA ILE A 684 -19.53 -9.67 -23.01
C ILE A 684 -19.53 -8.47 -22.05
N ALA A 685 -18.70 -7.45 -22.31
CA ALA A 685 -18.62 -6.24 -21.50
C ALA A 685 -19.99 -5.57 -21.37
N LYS A 686 -20.71 -5.42 -22.49
CA LYS A 686 -22.06 -4.89 -22.52
C LYS A 686 -23.06 -5.69 -21.67
N LYS A 687 -23.03 -7.02 -21.71
CA LYS A 687 -23.92 -7.86 -20.91
C LYS A 687 -23.65 -7.71 -19.42
N ILE A 688 -22.38 -7.68 -19.05
CA ILE A 688 -21.97 -7.48 -17.65
C ILE A 688 -22.40 -6.09 -17.18
N TYR A 689 -22.13 -5.05 -17.97
CA TYR A 689 -22.57 -3.69 -17.66
C TYR A 689 -24.08 -3.63 -17.38
N ASN A 690 -24.90 -4.17 -18.29
CA ASN A 690 -26.35 -4.18 -18.15
C ASN A 690 -26.83 -4.98 -16.93
N PHE A 691 -26.04 -5.98 -16.51
CA PHE A 691 -26.31 -6.72 -15.29
C PHE A 691 -26.01 -5.87 -14.05
N VAL A 692 -24.85 -5.22 -13.98
CA VAL A 692 -24.44 -4.39 -12.84
C VAL A 692 -25.44 -3.27 -12.60
N ILE A 693 -25.74 -2.44 -13.61
CA ILE A 693 -26.67 -1.29 -13.46
C ILE A 693 -28.10 -1.69 -13.09
N LYS A 694 -28.49 -2.94 -13.36
CA LYS A 694 -29.81 -3.48 -13.02
C LYS A 694 -29.83 -4.10 -11.63
N THR A 695 -28.67 -4.54 -11.16
CA THR A 695 -28.52 -5.28 -9.90
C THR A 695 -28.28 -4.34 -8.75
N LEU A 696 -27.47 -3.29 -8.95
CA LEU A 696 -27.12 -2.34 -7.91
C LEU A 696 -28.13 -1.19 -7.80
N GLU A 697 -28.46 -0.81 -6.57
CA GLU A 697 -29.12 0.44 -6.21
C GLU A 697 -28.10 1.43 -5.60
N TYR A 698 -28.18 2.72 -5.94
CA TYR A 698 -27.23 3.70 -5.40
C TYR A 698 -27.51 4.00 -3.92
N ASP A 699 -26.50 3.82 -3.06
CA ASP A 699 -26.62 4.03 -1.61
C ASP A 699 -26.24 5.46 -1.21
N PHE A 700 -27.23 6.36 -1.21
CA PHE A 700 -27.04 7.76 -0.80
C PHE A 700 -26.71 7.92 0.69
N TYR A 701 -27.04 6.95 1.55
CA TYR A 701 -26.69 7.03 2.96
C TYR A 701 -25.20 6.77 3.14
N ARG A 702 -24.70 5.71 2.48
CA ARG A 702 -23.28 5.41 2.41
C ARG A 702 -22.49 6.54 1.75
N ALA A 703 -22.98 7.12 0.65
CA ALA A 703 -22.29 8.25 0.00
C ALA A 703 -22.18 9.51 0.88
N ASN A 704 -23.11 9.71 1.83
CA ASN A 704 -23.06 10.83 2.78
C ASN A 704 -22.21 10.53 4.01
N ASP A 705 -21.98 9.26 4.30
CA ASP A 705 -21.06 8.81 5.34
C ASP A 705 -19.64 8.89 4.76
N LYS A 706 -18.80 9.81 5.24
CA LYS A 706 -17.44 9.96 4.69
C LYS A 706 -16.47 8.85 5.17
N ASN A 707 -16.91 7.98 6.08
CA ASN A 707 -16.07 7.00 6.78
C ASN A 707 -16.54 5.55 6.55
N TYR A 708 -17.02 5.20 5.35
CA TYR A 708 -17.48 3.84 5.08
C TYR A 708 -16.34 2.88 4.69
N ASP A 709 -16.45 1.62 5.13
CA ASP A 709 -15.51 0.56 4.74
C ASP A 709 -15.73 0.12 3.28
N PHE A 710 -14.65 -0.17 2.56
CA PHE A 710 -14.70 -0.78 1.23
C PHE A 710 -15.28 -2.20 1.27
N MET A 711 -15.89 -2.63 0.16
CA MET A 711 -16.46 -3.97 0.02
C MET A 711 -15.79 -4.74 -1.12
N TYR A 712 -15.68 -6.06 -0.97
CA TYR A 712 -15.24 -6.94 -2.06
C TYR A 712 -16.36 -7.05 -3.12
N ALA A 713 -16.00 -7.30 -4.38
CA ALA A 713 -16.97 -7.45 -5.47
C ALA A 713 -18.01 -8.54 -5.17
N SER A 714 -17.59 -9.66 -4.58
CA SER A 714 -18.51 -10.74 -4.15
C SER A 714 -19.55 -10.29 -3.13
N GLU A 715 -19.24 -9.32 -2.29
CA GLU A 715 -20.13 -8.75 -1.29
C GLU A 715 -21.04 -7.70 -1.87
N ILE A 716 -20.49 -6.82 -2.71
CA ILE A 716 -21.26 -5.83 -3.47
C ILE A 716 -22.36 -6.55 -4.27
N LEU A 717 -22.01 -7.69 -4.89
CA LEU A 717 -22.96 -8.54 -5.60
C LEU A 717 -24.05 -9.13 -4.68
N GLY A 718 -23.71 -9.43 -3.42
CA GLY A 718 -24.63 -9.95 -2.41
C GLY A 718 -25.57 -8.89 -1.83
N GLU A 719 -25.05 -7.71 -1.53
CA GLU A 719 -25.78 -6.56 -0.97
C GLU A 719 -26.74 -5.94 -2.01
N GLY A 720 -26.33 -5.88 -3.28
CA GLY A 720 -27.15 -5.32 -4.35
C GLY A 720 -27.32 -3.81 -4.29
N LYS A 721 -26.45 -3.10 -3.55
CA LYS A 721 -26.41 -1.64 -3.46
C LYS A 721 -25.00 -1.15 -3.15
N GLY A 722 -24.69 0.10 -3.48
CA GLY A 722 -23.38 0.70 -3.24
C GLY A 722 -23.24 2.11 -3.81
N VAL A 723 -22.05 2.69 -3.72
CA VAL A 723 -21.67 4.00 -4.29
C VAL A 723 -20.86 3.84 -5.58
N CYS A 724 -20.43 4.94 -6.21
CA CYS A 724 -19.69 4.92 -7.49
C CYS A 724 -18.53 3.91 -7.54
N LEU A 725 -17.71 3.89 -6.49
CA LEU A 725 -16.62 2.93 -6.34
C LEU A 725 -17.11 1.47 -6.31
N ASP A 726 -18.19 1.15 -5.58
CA ASP A 726 -18.72 -0.21 -5.48
C ASP A 726 -19.22 -0.72 -6.85
N TYR A 727 -19.82 0.16 -7.67
CA TYR A 727 -20.21 -0.18 -9.05
C TYR A 727 -18.98 -0.48 -9.91
N ALA A 728 -17.94 0.34 -9.79
CA ALA A 728 -16.70 0.17 -10.54
C ALA A 728 -15.97 -1.12 -10.16
N ILE A 729 -15.90 -1.45 -8.86
CA ILE A 729 -15.31 -2.69 -8.34
C ILE A 729 -16.05 -3.91 -8.89
N LEU A 730 -17.38 -3.97 -8.75
CA LEU A 730 -18.15 -5.12 -9.22
C LEU A 730 -18.05 -5.29 -10.74
N TYR A 731 -18.16 -4.20 -11.49
CA TYR A 731 -18.07 -4.25 -12.94
C TYR A 731 -16.69 -4.73 -13.39
N THR A 732 -15.61 -4.22 -12.79
CA THR A 732 -14.24 -4.65 -13.07
C THR A 732 -14.04 -6.13 -12.75
N ALA A 733 -14.48 -6.60 -11.59
CA ALA A 733 -14.30 -8.00 -11.19
C ALA A 733 -14.98 -8.98 -12.14
N MET A 734 -16.20 -8.66 -12.57
CA MET A 734 -16.91 -9.50 -13.54
C MET A 734 -16.30 -9.45 -14.95
N LEU A 735 -15.74 -8.31 -15.39
CA LEU A 735 -14.99 -8.22 -16.64
C LEU A 735 -13.73 -9.08 -16.61
N ARG A 736 -12.94 -8.97 -15.53
CA ARG A 736 -11.72 -9.75 -15.32
C ARG A 736 -12.00 -11.25 -15.27
N ALA A 737 -13.05 -11.66 -14.55
CA ALA A 737 -13.52 -13.05 -14.51
C ALA A 737 -13.98 -13.58 -15.88
N ALA A 738 -14.35 -12.68 -16.82
CA ALA A 738 -14.68 -13.02 -18.19
C ALA A 738 -13.48 -12.97 -19.16
N GLY A 739 -12.27 -12.70 -18.66
CA GLY A 739 -11.05 -12.53 -19.45
C GLY A 739 -11.00 -11.22 -20.23
N ILE A 740 -11.64 -10.15 -19.74
CA ILE A 740 -11.59 -8.80 -20.32
C ILE A 740 -10.71 -7.92 -19.45
N PRO A 741 -9.63 -7.31 -20.00
CA PRO A 741 -8.78 -6.40 -19.24
C PRO A 741 -9.56 -5.17 -18.80
N ALA A 742 -9.55 -4.89 -17.50
CA ALA A 742 -10.26 -3.76 -16.91
C ALA A 742 -9.51 -3.19 -15.71
N ARG A 743 -9.56 -1.87 -15.54
CA ARG A 743 -8.93 -1.15 -14.42
C ARG A 743 -9.84 -0.07 -13.86
N LEU A 744 -9.67 0.23 -12.58
CA LEU A 744 -10.35 1.38 -11.97
C LEU A 744 -9.72 2.67 -12.48
N ALA A 745 -10.55 3.69 -12.63
CA ALA A 745 -10.15 5.06 -12.92
C ALA A 745 -10.94 6.01 -12.01
N GLY A 746 -10.26 7.05 -11.55
CA GLY A 746 -10.80 8.05 -10.66
C GLY A 746 -10.56 9.47 -11.18
N GLY A 747 -11.34 10.40 -10.65
CA GLY A 747 -11.10 11.82 -10.81
C GLY A 747 -12.34 12.67 -10.68
N ILE A 748 -12.51 13.61 -11.61
CA ILE A 748 -13.38 14.76 -11.40
C ILE A 748 -14.59 14.67 -12.34
N PRO A 749 -15.82 14.55 -11.81
CA PRO A 749 -17.03 14.46 -12.61
C PRO A 749 -17.48 15.85 -13.08
N VAL A 750 -16.77 16.44 -14.07
CA VAL A 750 -16.96 17.84 -14.53
C VAL A 750 -18.41 18.18 -14.80
N THR A 751 -19.20 17.25 -15.36
CA THR A 751 -20.60 17.58 -15.67
C THR A 751 -21.51 17.61 -14.44
N ILE A 752 -21.21 16.83 -13.40
CA ILE A 752 -21.90 16.95 -12.10
C ILE A 752 -21.60 18.35 -11.53
N ILE A 753 -20.34 18.77 -11.58
CA ILE A 753 -19.94 20.12 -11.14
C ILE A 753 -20.71 21.21 -11.90
N LEU A 754 -20.87 21.08 -13.22
CA LEU A 754 -21.61 22.06 -14.02
C LEU A 754 -23.11 22.16 -13.68
N LEU A 755 -23.68 21.19 -12.96
CA LEU A 755 -25.07 21.21 -12.50
C LEU A 755 -25.24 21.93 -11.15
N GLU A 756 -24.15 22.12 -10.39
CA GLU A 756 -24.17 22.86 -9.14
C GLU A 756 -24.21 24.38 -9.39
N ASP A 757 -24.86 25.11 -8.46
CA ASP A 757 -25.10 26.55 -8.60
C ASP A 757 -23.78 27.36 -8.59
N ASP A 758 -22.80 26.94 -7.80
CA ASP A 758 -21.46 27.53 -7.66
C ASP A 758 -20.40 26.86 -8.56
N LYS A 759 -20.77 25.77 -9.26
CA LYS A 759 -19.85 24.93 -10.04
C LYS A 759 -18.67 24.41 -9.21
N GLU A 760 -19.00 23.95 -8.01
CA GLU A 760 -18.06 23.37 -7.06
C GLU A 760 -18.65 22.09 -6.45
N ILE A 761 -17.81 21.06 -6.30
CA ILE A 761 -18.14 19.88 -5.50
C ILE A 761 -16.96 19.53 -4.62
N ASN A 762 -17.22 18.71 -3.59
CA ASN A 762 -16.21 18.28 -2.63
C ASN A 762 -15.99 16.76 -2.58
N ILE A 763 -16.30 16.07 -3.68
CA ILE A 763 -16.15 14.63 -3.81
C ILE A 763 -15.69 14.29 -5.22
N GLY A 764 -14.78 13.33 -5.33
CA GLY A 764 -14.36 12.75 -6.60
C GLY A 764 -15.41 11.78 -7.16
N HIS A 765 -15.02 11.02 -8.18
CA HIS A 765 -15.85 10.00 -8.80
C HIS A 765 -15.00 8.88 -9.38
N GLU A 766 -15.48 7.64 -9.27
CA GLU A 766 -14.79 6.45 -9.78
C GLU A 766 -15.61 5.75 -10.86
N TRP A 767 -14.91 5.27 -11.90
CA TRP A 767 -15.45 4.50 -13.01
C TRP A 767 -14.45 3.43 -13.47
N VAL A 768 -14.71 2.81 -14.62
CA VAL A 768 -13.90 1.71 -15.15
C VAL A 768 -13.33 2.08 -16.52
N GLU A 769 -12.05 1.80 -16.74
CA GLU A 769 -11.50 1.71 -18.09
C GLU A 769 -11.45 0.25 -18.53
N VAL A 770 -11.95 -0.03 -19.73
CA VAL A 770 -12.02 -1.38 -20.30
C VAL A 770 -11.17 -1.44 -21.57
N LYS A 771 -10.29 -2.43 -21.70
CA LYS A 771 -9.55 -2.66 -22.95
C LYS A 771 -10.36 -3.54 -23.88
N LEU A 772 -10.82 -2.99 -25.00
CA LEU A 772 -11.55 -3.75 -26.02
C LEU A 772 -10.79 -3.79 -27.36
N PRO A 773 -10.74 -4.94 -28.05
CA PRO A 773 -10.10 -5.00 -29.36
C PRO A 773 -10.78 -4.05 -30.35
N GLY A 774 -9.98 -3.28 -31.09
CA GLY A 774 -10.45 -2.25 -32.04
C GLY A 774 -10.82 -0.90 -31.40
N TYR A 775 -10.78 -0.79 -30.07
CA TYR A 775 -10.97 0.46 -29.34
C TYR A 775 -9.74 0.87 -28.52
N GLY A 776 -9.01 -0.10 -27.96
CA GLY A 776 -8.03 0.17 -26.91
C GLY A 776 -8.71 0.32 -25.55
N TRP A 777 -8.08 1.06 -24.64
CA TRP A 777 -8.64 1.44 -23.34
C TRP A 777 -9.73 2.49 -23.52
N ILE A 778 -10.94 2.20 -23.06
CA ILE A 778 -12.10 3.11 -23.13
C ILE A 778 -12.72 3.32 -21.75
N PRO A 779 -13.08 4.56 -21.37
CA PRO A 779 -13.83 4.80 -20.15
C PRO A 779 -15.28 4.31 -20.29
N VAL A 780 -15.77 3.66 -19.24
CA VAL A 780 -17.13 3.16 -19.06
C VAL A 780 -17.57 3.46 -17.63
N ASP A 781 -18.63 4.24 -17.47
CA ASP A 781 -19.16 4.59 -16.15
C ASP A 781 -20.43 3.79 -15.83
N PRO A 782 -20.35 2.74 -14.99
CA PRO A 782 -21.52 1.95 -14.59
C PRO A 782 -22.48 2.69 -13.64
N THR A 783 -22.10 3.83 -13.09
CA THR A 783 -22.89 4.59 -12.11
C THR A 783 -23.75 5.65 -12.80
N THR A 784 -23.18 6.35 -13.78
CA THR A 784 -23.78 7.56 -14.33
C THR A 784 -24.28 7.42 -15.78
N GLU A 785 -23.80 6.42 -16.54
CA GLU A 785 -24.29 6.18 -17.90
C GLU A 785 -25.66 5.48 -17.91
N ASP A 786 -26.54 5.88 -18.83
CA ASP A 786 -27.85 5.24 -19.03
C ASP A 786 -27.79 3.90 -19.79
N ALA A 787 -26.67 3.62 -20.47
CA ALA A 787 -26.42 2.39 -21.22
C ALA A 787 -24.95 2.30 -21.66
N PHE A 788 -24.44 1.07 -21.77
CA PHE A 788 -23.06 0.77 -22.20
C PHE A 788 -22.67 1.50 -23.49
N LEU A 789 -21.66 2.37 -23.41
CA LEU A 789 -21.12 3.16 -24.52
C LEU A 789 -22.18 4.00 -25.26
N ASN A 790 -23.30 4.28 -24.59
CA ASN A 790 -24.29 5.21 -25.10
C ASN A 790 -23.75 6.64 -24.94
N ARG A 791 -24.44 7.62 -25.56
CA ARG A 791 -24.11 9.06 -25.57
C ARG A 791 -23.28 9.45 -24.35
N ASN A 792 -22.03 9.90 -24.57
CA ASN A 792 -21.10 10.24 -23.50
C ASN A 792 -21.80 10.98 -22.38
N TYR A 793 -22.06 10.25 -21.31
CA TYR A 793 -22.61 10.81 -20.11
C TYR A 793 -21.39 11.18 -19.27
N TYR A 794 -21.10 12.47 -19.34
CA TYR A 794 -20.26 13.25 -18.45
C TYR A 794 -18.76 13.30 -18.78
N LEU A 795 -18.25 14.53 -18.86
CA LEU A 795 -16.85 14.88 -19.07
C LEU A 795 -16.03 14.51 -17.81
N ASN A 796 -15.94 13.22 -17.46
CA ASN A 796 -15.14 12.79 -16.30
C ASN A 796 -13.66 12.98 -16.62
N LEU A 797 -13.01 13.90 -15.91
CA LEU A 797 -11.59 14.16 -16.04
C LEU A 797 -10.86 13.11 -15.20
N THR A 798 -10.07 12.26 -15.85
CA THR A 798 -9.24 11.26 -15.19
C THR A 798 -8.03 11.92 -14.55
N THR A 799 -7.85 11.73 -13.25
CA THR A 799 -6.65 12.09 -12.49
C THR A 799 -5.78 10.86 -12.22
N ASP A 800 -6.42 9.72 -11.97
CA ASP A 800 -5.74 8.49 -11.60
C ASP A 800 -6.35 7.26 -12.29
N LYS A 801 -5.49 6.30 -12.62
CA LYS A 801 -5.86 4.97 -13.14
C LYS A 801 -4.82 3.94 -12.71
N GLY A 802 -5.21 2.70 -12.48
CA GLY A 802 -4.25 1.72 -11.96
C GLY A 802 -4.78 0.32 -11.71
N MET A 803 -3.88 -0.61 -11.40
CA MET A 803 -4.20 -1.96 -10.95
C MET A 803 -4.71 -1.92 -9.50
N SER A 804 -5.85 -1.25 -9.27
CA SER A 804 -6.75 -1.25 -8.08
C SER A 804 -6.18 -1.48 -6.67
N LEU A 805 -4.88 -1.31 -6.48
CA LEU A 805 -4.18 -1.26 -5.23
C LEU A 805 -4.42 0.14 -4.67
N LEU A 806 -5.62 0.33 -4.12
CA LEU A 806 -5.93 1.44 -3.21
C LEU A 806 -4.84 1.56 -2.12
N TYR A 807 -4.08 0.48 -1.86
CA TYR A 807 -3.08 0.33 -0.82
C TYR A 807 -1.60 0.42 -1.24
N SER A 808 -1.22 0.31 -2.52
CA SER A 808 0.21 0.38 -2.92
C SER A 808 0.70 1.80 -3.19
N ARG A 809 -0.13 2.80 -2.90
CA ARG A 809 0.19 4.20 -3.12
C ARG A 809 0.85 4.74 -1.84
N GLU A 810 2.18 4.66 -1.79
CA GLU A 810 3.09 4.97 -0.66
C GLU A 810 2.58 6.00 0.39
N THR A 811 1.79 5.54 1.36
CA THR A 811 1.51 6.27 2.60
C THR A 811 2.17 5.57 3.78
N MET A 812 3.15 6.28 4.36
CA MET A 812 3.89 5.93 5.58
C MET A 812 3.06 6.23 6.84
N ASP A 813 1.77 5.88 6.84
CA ASP A 813 0.94 5.89 8.04
C ASP A 813 -0.06 4.74 7.95
N TRP A 814 -0.03 3.86 8.96
CA TRP A 814 -0.94 2.75 9.18
C TRP A 814 -2.43 3.16 9.22
N SER A 815 -2.70 4.47 9.30
CA SER A 815 -4.04 5.05 9.35
C SER A 815 -4.39 5.99 8.18
N SER A 816 -3.48 6.26 7.23
CA SER A 816 -3.74 7.13 6.08
C SER A 816 -3.84 6.31 4.78
N TYR A 817 -5.05 6.22 4.25
CA TYR A 817 -5.44 5.26 3.22
C TYR A 817 -5.47 5.82 1.78
N TYR A 818 -5.16 7.11 1.61
CA TYR A 818 -5.00 7.73 0.29
C TYR A 818 -3.69 8.50 0.22
N TYR A 819 -3.04 8.37 -0.92
CA TYR A 819 -1.80 9.06 -1.24
C TYR A 819 -1.97 10.57 -1.40
N GLU A 820 -3.17 10.98 -1.80
CA GLU A 820 -3.57 12.37 -2.00
C GLU A 820 -4.08 13.01 -0.71
N GLY A 821 -3.77 14.29 -0.53
CA GLY A 821 -4.09 15.03 0.68
C GLY A 821 -2.87 15.26 1.56
N PHE A 822 -3.12 15.64 2.81
CA PHE A 822 -2.06 16.14 3.69
C PHE A 822 -1.38 15.04 4.51
N LYS A 823 -0.04 15.11 4.56
CA LYS A 823 0.80 14.40 5.54
C LYS A 823 1.38 15.42 6.52
N PHE A 824 1.40 15.06 7.79
CA PHE A 824 1.94 15.90 8.87
C PHE A 824 2.27 15.03 10.08
N SER A 825 3.18 15.50 10.92
CA SER A 825 3.46 14.95 12.24
C SER A 825 2.99 15.91 13.33
N TRP A 826 3.07 15.50 14.60
CA TRP A 826 2.84 16.38 15.74
C TRP A 826 3.70 15.92 16.93
N ASP A 827 4.12 16.86 17.75
CA ASP A 827 4.92 16.60 18.95
C ASP A 827 4.04 16.76 20.19
N SER A 828 3.19 15.75 20.46
CA SER A 828 2.31 15.70 21.64
C SER A 828 1.60 14.35 21.82
N ASP A 829 1.36 13.97 23.08
CA ASP A 829 0.45 12.86 23.46
C ASP A 829 -1.00 13.07 23.02
N ILE A 830 -1.39 14.32 22.74
CA ILE A 830 -2.75 14.64 22.29
C ILE A 830 -2.75 14.61 20.77
N ALA A 831 -3.31 13.54 20.22
CA ALA A 831 -3.43 13.43 18.79
C ALA A 831 -4.29 14.58 18.20
N PRO A 832 -3.92 15.07 17.01
CA PRO A 832 -4.46 16.29 16.45
C PRO A 832 -5.93 16.12 16.05
N ARG A 833 -6.67 17.23 16.06
CA ARG A 833 -7.98 17.29 15.39
C ARG A 833 -7.84 18.13 14.15
N ILE A 834 -8.29 17.59 13.03
CA ILE A 834 -8.16 18.21 11.72
C ILE A 834 -9.46 18.11 10.95
N GLU A 835 -9.64 19.05 10.03
CA GLU A 835 -10.63 18.94 8.96
C GLU A 835 -9.88 19.04 7.63
N GLN A 836 -10.15 18.08 6.72
CA GLN A 836 -9.65 18.11 5.35
C GLN A 836 -10.80 18.35 4.39
N GLU A 837 -10.64 19.31 3.50
CA GLU A 837 -11.58 19.64 2.43
C GLU A 837 -10.90 19.45 1.08
N TYR A 838 -11.59 18.78 0.17
CA TYR A 838 -11.17 18.59 -1.22
C TYR A 838 -12.19 19.30 -2.07
N ASN A 839 -11.82 20.32 -2.83
CA ASN A 839 -12.73 21.14 -3.62
C ASN A 839 -12.33 21.08 -5.10
N PHE A 840 -13.31 20.83 -5.96
CA PHE A 840 -13.13 20.80 -7.41
C PHE A 840 -14.03 21.84 -8.07
N ARG A 841 -13.43 22.77 -8.82
CA ARG A 841 -14.17 23.88 -9.47
C ARG A 841 -14.00 23.87 -10.97
N VAL A 842 -15.08 24.13 -11.71
CA VAL A 842 -15.07 24.26 -13.18
C VAL A 842 -15.25 25.72 -13.59
N SER A 843 -14.34 26.24 -14.41
CA SER A 843 -14.48 27.55 -15.02
C SER A 843 -14.26 27.54 -16.54
N GLY A 844 -14.92 28.46 -17.25
CA GLY A 844 -14.83 28.55 -18.71
C GLY A 844 -15.76 27.60 -19.49
N LEU A 845 -16.56 26.78 -18.81
CA LEU A 845 -17.59 25.91 -19.40
C LEU A 845 -18.94 26.08 -18.69
N ASP A 846 -20.03 26.02 -19.44
CA ASP A 846 -21.39 26.03 -18.91
C ASP A 846 -22.16 24.81 -19.41
N ILE A 847 -23.07 24.28 -18.59
CA ILE A 847 -23.87 23.10 -18.96
C ILE A 847 -24.63 23.31 -20.28
N ARG A 848 -25.05 24.54 -20.59
CA ARG A 848 -25.76 24.90 -21.84
C ARG A 848 -24.87 24.85 -23.09
N ASP A 849 -23.56 24.74 -22.93
CA ASP A 849 -22.62 24.58 -24.04
C ASP A 849 -22.50 23.13 -24.49
N LEU A 850 -22.96 22.16 -23.70
CA LEU A 850 -22.93 20.74 -24.06
C LEU A 850 -24.01 20.43 -25.10
N ILE A 851 -23.69 19.60 -26.10
CA ILE A 851 -24.64 19.18 -27.16
C ILE A 851 -25.73 18.27 -26.59
N PHE A 852 -25.41 17.51 -25.53
CA PHE A 852 -26.28 16.51 -24.94
C PHE A 852 -27.20 17.02 -23.82
N TYR A 853 -27.18 18.33 -23.53
CA TYR A 853 -28.03 19.02 -22.55
C TYR A 853 -28.88 20.09 -23.24
#